data_AF-A0AA37SZA0-F1
#
_entry.id   AF-A0AA37SZA0-F1
#
_cell.length_a   1.000
_cell.length_b   1.000
_cell.length_c   1.000
_cell.angle_alpha   90.00
_cell.angle_beta   90.00
_cell.angle_gamma   90.00
#
_symmetry.space_group_name_H-M   'P 1'
#
loop_
_entity.id
_entity.type
_entity.pdbx_description
1 polymer ?
#
loop_
_entity_poly.entity_id
_entity_poly.type
_entity_poly.pdbx_seq_one_letter_code
_entity_poly.pdbx_strand_id
1 'polypeptide(L)'
;MKTFVNTLFLLLIVSLLQGQDYFWVGNEGNWSDLNHWATSSGGSTLHAELPGASDNVIFDENSFTTERQEVQLDLDSMYCRNLVIKDMTLSPKMLSSNYYNTVFIHGDIEMSGNHFWGVSQNYLLGDGEINIKVSQEQFSGTLHISPEDSLTQINLLGDFIVNSLQLYNGKLELHGFNLHTHEIRIGTPTVDGSPFINFGNSDIRASRFIVNSNGRLDAGSSQITIFERAGSGTNLFFGDGNHFNHVTFDGKIDRVLGNNYFEEFRVEPSTTLTLENGDVQTAKQFHFEGTSSGPISILSRAEGEAGTLHQEAGVVNGNYLIIKDNMAAGGATFNAFNSIDNGNVSGWNVEVTAPNNYYWIGGEGEWSDLDHWSKTSGGSPDHIELPSAIDNVIFDEKSVQEEAVVINIDLDAIFFNNFSTAGLKPGTTLQVKSGSEGELGIYGDVHHGKDVILNMRQVNFLGDSIQTIRSNDMTWGYVSNLDFGSTSTIELDGSMEAYEISISNGVFNSNGNTIKTYNSFKLGKTHDPTIDLSNSSIEVKTWFPSSPDLDLNIDQTEITCSFIFYGENYLYNKVDFIGSNWVYGPMDIENLTFAPRSEILIFPGDTVKFTNLTAEGTPTDSIKIASRELGERAYLFSESGTINGEFLNIRDNHAIGGATFIAENSTVDSSSVIGWNGLTSSVKSPRIQDVLIYPNPASGFFHINGSKGLNQNIQVYSASGFLMHNLNHDMGGKEGLRVDATDWPNGFYLIRSLDGSIQEKVMIMKK
;
A
#
# COMPACT_ATOMS: atom_id res chain seq x y z
N MET A 1 93.18 7.38 29.99
CA MET A 1 93.22 6.50 28.81
C MET A 1 91.82 5.97 28.61
N LYS A 2 91.23 6.27 27.45
CA LYS A 2 89.79 6.18 27.18
C LYS A 2 89.28 4.74 27.17
N THR A 3 88.22 4.47 27.93
CA THR A 3 87.27 3.38 27.72
C THR A 3 86.31 3.76 26.60
N PHE A 4 85.97 2.81 25.75
CA PHE A 4 85.13 2.98 24.56
C PHE A 4 84.23 1.75 24.42
N VAL A 5 83.02 1.95 23.88
CA VAL A 5 82.07 0.95 23.29
C VAL A 5 81.23 0.17 24.32
N ASN A 6 79.89 0.07 24.27
CA ASN A 6 78.84 0.52 23.34
C ASN A 6 77.49 0.55 24.09
N THR A 7 76.67 1.58 23.87
CA THR A 7 75.21 1.50 24.08
C THR A 7 74.57 1.97 22.78
N LEU A 8 73.91 1.05 22.08
CA LEU A 8 73.16 1.29 20.85
C LEU A 8 71.80 1.89 21.25
N PHE A 9 71.56 3.15 20.87
CA PHE A 9 70.28 3.83 21.05
C PHE A 9 69.44 3.58 19.79
N LEU A 10 68.31 2.90 19.93
CA LEU A 10 67.33 2.68 18.85
C LEU A 10 66.49 3.96 18.73
N LEU A 11 66.65 4.70 17.63
CA LEU A 11 65.84 5.87 17.32
C LEU A 11 64.50 5.38 16.71
N LEU A 12 63.40 5.47 17.47
CA LEU A 12 62.06 5.25 16.96
C LEU A 12 61.64 6.53 16.18
N ILE A 13 61.73 6.49 14.85
CA ILE A 13 61.16 7.54 14.00
C ILE A 13 59.65 7.27 13.94
N VAL A 14 58.88 8.05 14.68
CA VAL A 14 57.43 8.15 14.47
C VAL A 14 57.25 9.09 13.27
N SER A 15 57.02 8.54 12.09
CA SER A 15 56.52 9.32 10.96
C SER A 15 55.10 9.76 11.30
N LEU A 16 54.88 11.08 11.43
CA LEU A 16 53.53 11.63 11.38
C LEU A 16 52.93 11.22 10.03
N LEU A 17 51.88 10.39 10.05
CA LEU A 17 51.03 10.19 8.88
C LEU A 17 50.37 11.53 8.58
N GLN A 18 50.77 12.18 7.48
CA GLN A 18 50.07 13.34 6.94
C GLN A 18 49.03 12.83 5.96
N GLY A 19 47.78 13.26 6.12
CA GLY A 19 46.72 12.99 5.16
C GLY A 19 47.08 13.52 3.77
N GLN A 20 46.78 12.75 2.73
CA GLN A 20 47.01 13.11 1.34
C GLN A 20 45.71 13.54 0.64
N ASP A 21 45.85 14.25 -0.48
CA ASP A 21 44.72 14.60 -1.34
C ASP A 21 44.57 13.58 -2.47
N TYR A 22 43.37 13.04 -2.63
CA TYR A 22 42.98 12.07 -3.65
C TYR A 22 41.97 12.70 -4.59
N PHE A 23 42.40 12.97 -5.82
CA PHE A 23 41.57 13.57 -6.86
C PHE A 23 41.02 12.50 -7.79
N TRP A 24 39.69 12.45 -7.97
CA TRP A 24 39.10 11.60 -9.02
C TRP A 24 39.46 12.12 -10.41
N VAL A 25 39.89 11.25 -11.31
CA VAL A 25 40.21 11.56 -12.71
C VAL A 25 39.70 10.47 -13.64
N GLY A 26 39.54 10.76 -14.93
CA GLY A 26 39.27 9.72 -15.94
C GLY A 26 37.79 9.40 -16.21
N ASN A 27 36.85 10.29 -15.83
CA ASN A 27 35.41 10.17 -16.08
C ASN A 27 34.70 9.05 -15.26
N GLU A 28 33.86 8.22 -15.88
CA GLU A 28 33.18 7.09 -15.25
C GLU A 28 34.15 6.00 -14.80
N GLY A 29 33.76 5.22 -13.78
CA GLY A 29 34.57 4.12 -13.29
C GLY A 29 34.22 3.67 -11.88
N ASN A 30 34.97 2.68 -11.39
CA ASN A 30 34.78 2.09 -10.07
C ASN A 30 35.68 2.78 -9.03
N TRP A 31 35.14 3.05 -7.84
CA TRP A 31 35.89 3.60 -6.72
C TRP A 31 37.14 2.76 -6.39
N SER A 32 37.03 1.44 -6.53
CA SER A 32 38.13 0.49 -6.29
C SER A 32 39.29 0.55 -7.31
N ASP A 33 39.11 1.22 -8.45
CA ASP A 33 40.15 1.30 -9.49
C ASP A 33 41.12 2.47 -9.23
N LEU A 34 42.35 2.11 -8.87
CA LEU A 34 43.45 3.05 -8.60
C LEU A 34 43.81 3.94 -9.79
N ASN A 35 43.39 3.59 -11.02
CA ASN A 35 43.61 4.44 -12.20
C ASN A 35 42.80 5.74 -12.17
N HIS A 36 41.82 5.86 -11.27
CA HIS A 36 41.02 7.07 -11.09
C HIS A 36 41.51 7.98 -9.95
N TRP A 37 42.51 7.58 -9.16
CA TRP A 37 42.94 8.34 -7.97
C TRP A 37 44.28 9.05 -8.18
N ALA A 38 44.23 10.33 -8.56
CA ALA A 38 45.41 11.17 -8.80
C ALA A 38 45.87 11.94 -7.56
N THR A 39 47.17 12.25 -7.52
CA THR A 39 47.83 13.08 -6.49
C THR A 39 47.62 14.60 -6.69
N SER A 40 46.98 15.00 -7.78
CA SER A 40 46.65 16.40 -8.10
C SER A 40 45.46 16.47 -9.06
N SER A 41 44.71 17.58 -9.01
CA SER A 41 43.56 17.86 -9.89
C SER A 41 43.91 17.69 -11.38
N GLY A 42 43.17 16.83 -12.09
CA GLY A 42 43.40 16.50 -13.51
C GLY A 42 44.75 15.83 -13.81
N GLY A 43 45.49 15.42 -12.77
CA GLY A 43 46.85 14.89 -12.89
C GLY A 43 46.90 13.44 -13.35
N SER A 44 48.05 13.04 -13.90
CA SER A 44 48.31 11.66 -14.34
C SER A 44 49.16 10.83 -13.36
N THR A 45 49.61 11.44 -12.25
CA THR A 45 50.36 10.74 -11.21
C THR A 45 49.37 10.15 -10.21
N LEU A 46 49.28 8.83 -10.20
CA LEU A 46 48.26 8.06 -9.48
C LEU A 46 48.78 7.57 -8.12
N HIS A 47 47.85 7.43 -7.17
CA HIS A 47 48.09 6.78 -5.88
C HIS A 47 48.20 5.25 -6.06
N ALA A 48 48.95 4.60 -5.16
CA ALA A 48 49.15 3.14 -5.16
C ALA A 48 48.20 2.39 -4.20
N GLU A 49 47.47 3.13 -3.37
CA GLU A 49 46.53 2.62 -2.37
C GLU A 49 45.27 3.48 -2.40
N LEU A 50 44.13 2.93 -1.99
CA LEU A 50 42.86 3.66 -1.93
C LEU A 50 42.88 4.70 -0.78
N PRO A 51 42.06 5.77 -0.85
CA PRO A 51 41.95 6.73 0.23
C PRO A 51 41.59 6.07 1.58
N GLY A 52 42.29 6.47 2.64
CA GLY A 52 42.01 6.09 4.01
C GLY A 52 41.32 7.19 4.81
N ALA A 53 41.04 6.91 6.10
CA ALA A 53 40.38 7.84 7.03
C ALA A 53 41.17 9.15 7.29
N SER A 54 42.46 9.19 6.93
CA SER A 54 43.29 10.41 7.03
C SER A 54 43.31 11.25 5.76
N ASP A 55 42.84 10.71 4.63
CA ASP A 55 43.06 11.30 3.30
C ASP A 55 41.81 12.05 2.80
N ASN A 56 42.00 13.18 2.12
CA ASN A 56 40.90 13.95 1.56
C ASN A 56 40.52 13.37 0.20
N VAL A 57 39.23 13.09 0.00
CA VAL A 57 38.68 12.70 -1.31
C VAL A 57 38.09 13.92 -1.98
N ILE A 58 38.50 14.16 -3.23
CA ILE A 58 38.19 15.36 -3.99
C ILE A 58 37.67 14.99 -5.37
N PHE A 59 36.46 15.45 -5.68
CA PHE A 59 35.93 15.56 -7.03
C PHE A 59 35.87 17.05 -7.37
N ASP A 60 36.53 17.46 -8.45
CA ASP A 60 36.55 18.86 -8.89
C ASP A 60 36.27 19.01 -10.40
N GLU A 61 36.33 20.23 -10.92
CA GLU A 61 36.06 20.54 -12.33
C GLU A 61 36.88 19.69 -13.33
N ASN A 62 38.02 19.14 -12.92
CA ASN A 62 38.88 18.30 -13.77
C ASN A 62 38.64 16.80 -13.60
N SER A 63 37.72 16.39 -12.73
CA SER A 63 37.34 14.98 -12.54
C SER A 63 36.58 14.39 -13.73
N PHE A 64 35.82 15.23 -14.44
CA PHE A 64 34.97 14.82 -15.56
C PHE A 64 35.19 15.72 -16.78
N THR A 65 35.18 15.12 -17.96
CA THR A 65 35.30 15.77 -19.27
C THR A 65 34.10 15.52 -20.18
N THR A 66 33.21 14.62 -19.76
CA THR A 66 31.96 14.26 -20.44
C THR A 66 30.78 14.43 -19.48
N GLU A 67 29.62 14.80 -20.03
CA GLU A 67 28.40 14.99 -19.23
C GLU A 67 27.86 13.66 -18.68
N ARG A 68 27.21 13.73 -17.50
CA ARG A 68 26.40 12.65 -16.90
C ARG A 68 27.14 11.34 -16.67
N GLN A 69 28.43 11.40 -16.39
CA GLN A 69 29.24 10.23 -16.03
C GLN A 69 28.82 9.65 -14.69
N GLU A 70 29.11 8.37 -14.49
CA GLU A 70 28.77 7.64 -13.28
C GLU A 70 30.03 7.06 -12.62
N VAL A 71 30.20 7.40 -11.34
CA VAL A 71 31.20 6.79 -10.46
C VAL A 71 30.49 5.76 -9.61
N GLN A 72 30.93 4.51 -9.74
CA GLN A 72 30.37 3.38 -9.02
C GLN A 72 31.16 3.15 -7.73
N LEU A 73 30.49 3.34 -6.59
CA LEU A 73 31.02 3.02 -5.28
C LEU A 73 30.84 1.52 -5.06
N ASP A 74 31.86 0.74 -5.40
CA ASP A 74 31.83 -0.72 -5.54
C ASP A 74 32.45 -1.50 -4.37
N LEU A 75 32.78 -0.82 -3.28
CA LEU A 75 33.34 -1.41 -2.06
C LEU A 75 32.32 -1.37 -0.92
N ASP A 76 32.35 -2.39 -0.04
CA ASP A 76 31.51 -2.43 1.16
C ASP A 76 31.75 -1.21 2.08
N SER A 77 33.01 -0.77 2.17
CA SER A 77 33.43 0.35 3.01
C SER A 77 34.47 1.20 2.30
N MET A 78 34.23 2.51 2.25
CA MET A 78 35.13 3.52 1.70
C MET A 78 35.39 4.56 2.78
N TYR A 79 36.60 5.11 2.82
CA TYR A 79 37.04 6.00 3.89
C TYR A 79 37.58 7.29 3.32
N CYS A 80 37.33 8.40 4.00
CA CYS A 80 38.02 9.66 3.79
C CYS A 80 38.07 10.46 5.09
N ARG A 81 39.02 11.38 5.17
CA ARG A 81 38.99 12.48 6.12
C ARG A 81 37.94 13.49 5.68
N ASN A 82 38.24 14.27 4.65
CA ASN A 82 37.30 15.23 4.09
C ASN A 82 36.70 14.66 2.79
N LEU A 83 35.40 14.89 2.59
CA LEU A 83 34.72 14.63 1.32
C LEU A 83 34.43 15.96 0.64
N VAL A 84 35.10 16.22 -0.48
CA VAL A 84 35.02 17.48 -1.21
C VAL A 84 34.51 17.21 -2.62
N ILE A 85 33.35 17.74 -2.96
CA ILE A 85 32.83 17.81 -4.32
C ILE A 85 32.62 19.29 -4.61
N LYS A 86 33.33 19.84 -5.58
CA LYS A 86 33.24 21.28 -5.85
C LYS A 86 33.38 21.59 -7.32
N ASP A 87 32.93 22.78 -7.69
CA ASP A 87 33.09 23.32 -9.04
C ASP A 87 32.52 22.39 -10.14
N MET A 88 31.54 21.54 -9.78
CA MET A 88 30.91 20.58 -10.68
C MET A 88 29.95 21.27 -11.65
N THR A 89 30.11 21.01 -12.95
CA THR A 89 29.24 21.55 -14.00
C THR A 89 28.60 20.47 -14.88
N LEU A 90 29.16 19.26 -14.90
CA LEU A 90 28.83 18.20 -15.86
C LEU A 90 27.77 17.19 -15.36
N SER A 91 27.13 17.44 -14.22
CA SER A 91 26.09 16.56 -13.63
C SER A 91 26.53 15.09 -13.40
N PRO A 92 27.73 14.81 -12.86
CA PRO A 92 28.13 13.43 -12.58
C PRO A 92 27.27 12.83 -11.46
N LYS A 93 27.18 11.49 -11.45
CA LYS A 93 26.50 10.73 -10.41
C LYS A 93 27.50 9.85 -9.67
N MET A 94 27.45 9.87 -8.34
CA MET A 94 28.20 8.96 -7.48
C MET A 94 27.18 8.02 -6.84
N LEU A 95 27.19 6.75 -7.24
CA LEU A 95 26.15 5.79 -6.88
C LEU A 95 26.74 4.61 -6.11
N SER A 96 26.09 4.23 -5.00
CA SER A 96 26.37 2.95 -4.34
C SER A 96 25.95 1.78 -5.21
N SER A 97 26.80 0.77 -5.36
CA SER A 97 26.47 -0.48 -6.09
C SER A 97 25.35 -1.29 -5.43
N ASN A 98 25.19 -1.16 -4.13
CA ASN A 98 24.13 -1.76 -3.32
C ASN A 98 23.85 -0.90 -2.07
N TYR A 99 22.76 -1.21 -1.37
CA TYR A 99 22.30 -0.43 -0.21
C TYR A 99 23.30 -0.39 0.97
N TYR A 100 24.20 -1.37 1.08
CA TYR A 100 25.14 -1.51 2.20
C TYR A 100 26.50 -0.84 1.96
N ASN A 101 26.79 -0.38 0.74
CA ASN A 101 28.03 0.36 0.50
C ASN A 101 28.04 1.63 1.35
N THR A 102 29.07 1.73 2.20
CA THR A 102 29.16 2.76 3.23
C THR A 102 30.37 3.65 3.00
N VAL A 103 30.15 4.97 3.08
CA VAL A 103 31.24 5.96 3.09
C VAL A 103 31.43 6.48 4.52
N PHE A 104 32.61 6.25 5.08
CA PHE A 104 33.04 6.73 6.39
C PHE A 104 33.86 8.01 6.23
N ILE A 105 33.38 9.09 6.81
CA ILE A 105 33.90 10.46 6.69
C ILE A 105 34.40 10.89 8.07
N HIS A 106 35.67 11.27 8.19
CA HIS A 106 36.32 11.60 9.47
C HIS A 106 36.58 13.11 9.65
N GLY A 107 36.00 13.95 8.81
CA GLY A 107 36.25 15.38 8.74
C GLY A 107 35.15 16.09 7.95
N ASP A 108 35.51 17.16 7.27
CA ASP A 108 34.55 18.08 6.64
C ASP A 108 33.84 17.45 5.43
N ILE A 109 32.58 17.85 5.23
CA ILE A 109 31.80 17.59 4.01
C ILE A 109 31.59 18.92 3.30
N GLU A 110 32.19 19.08 2.12
CA GLU A 110 31.92 20.21 1.24
C GLU A 110 31.40 19.71 -0.10
N MET A 111 30.17 20.06 -0.46
CA MET A 111 29.55 19.65 -1.72
C MET A 111 28.93 20.85 -2.43
N SER A 112 29.38 21.12 -3.65
CA SER A 112 28.89 22.22 -4.48
C SER A 112 28.98 21.92 -5.97
N GLY A 113 28.22 22.70 -6.75
CA GLY A 113 28.04 22.47 -8.18
C GLY A 113 26.99 21.40 -8.48
N ASN A 114 26.71 21.16 -9.75
CA ASN A 114 25.66 20.26 -10.21
C ASN A 114 26.17 18.81 -10.29
N HIS A 115 25.73 17.95 -9.36
CA HIS A 115 26.14 16.54 -9.24
C HIS A 115 25.01 15.67 -8.65
N PHE A 116 25.22 14.40 -8.35
CA PHE A 116 24.26 13.62 -7.57
C PHE A 116 25.00 12.67 -6.65
N TRP A 117 24.83 12.84 -5.34
CA TRP A 117 25.35 11.93 -4.32
C TRP A 117 24.28 10.90 -3.95
N GLY A 118 24.30 9.77 -4.64
CA GLY A 118 23.37 8.64 -4.52
C GLY A 118 23.90 7.52 -3.64
N VAL A 119 24.64 7.83 -2.58
CA VAL A 119 25.17 6.85 -1.64
C VAL A 119 24.21 6.65 -0.49
N SER A 120 23.73 5.43 -0.30
CA SER A 120 22.67 5.13 0.69
C SER A 120 23.11 5.35 2.14
N GLN A 121 24.37 5.03 2.47
CA GLN A 121 24.91 5.05 3.84
C GLN A 121 26.16 5.92 3.93
N ASN A 122 26.08 7.01 4.71
CA ASN A 122 27.19 7.93 4.94
C ASN A 122 27.37 8.11 6.45
N TYR A 123 28.56 7.86 6.98
CA TYR A 123 28.86 7.93 8.40
C TYR A 123 29.89 9.01 8.67
N LEU A 124 29.52 10.02 9.43
CA LEU A 124 30.40 11.05 9.94
C LEU A 124 30.92 10.63 11.33
N LEU A 125 32.18 10.22 11.40
CA LEU A 125 32.83 9.63 12.57
C LEU A 125 34.02 10.44 13.10
N GLY A 126 34.32 11.58 12.50
CA GLY A 126 35.47 12.41 12.87
C GLY A 126 35.37 13.00 14.28
N ASP A 127 36.49 13.49 14.81
CA ASP A 127 36.54 14.20 16.10
C ASP A 127 36.97 15.66 15.95
N GLY A 128 36.63 16.48 16.96
CA GLY A 128 37.02 17.88 17.04
C GLY A 128 35.96 18.81 16.47
N GLU A 129 36.32 19.64 15.48
CA GLU A 129 35.39 20.54 14.79
C GLU A 129 35.24 20.08 13.34
N ILE A 130 33.99 19.86 12.91
CA ILE A 130 33.62 19.37 11.58
C ILE A 130 32.61 20.34 10.97
N ASN A 131 32.77 20.63 9.69
CA ASN A 131 31.87 21.49 8.93
C ASN A 131 31.15 20.71 7.84
N ILE A 132 29.84 20.95 7.72
CA ILE A 132 29.00 20.45 6.63
C ILE A 132 28.53 21.65 5.83
N LYS A 133 28.92 21.68 4.56
CA LYS A 133 28.52 22.70 3.60
C LYS A 133 28.09 22.03 2.32
N VAL A 134 26.78 21.91 2.12
CA VAL A 134 26.19 21.32 0.92
C VAL A 134 25.34 22.38 0.25
N SER A 135 25.54 22.62 -1.04
CA SER A 135 24.67 23.48 -1.84
C SER A 135 23.82 22.63 -2.78
N GLN A 136 22.50 22.86 -2.81
CA GLN A 136 21.50 22.20 -3.67
C GLN A 136 21.05 20.78 -3.23
N GLU A 137 19.96 20.28 -3.83
CA GLU A 137 19.13 19.14 -3.37
C GLU A 137 19.72 17.72 -3.59
N GLN A 138 21.01 17.50 -3.38
CA GLN A 138 21.70 16.37 -4.04
C GLN A 138 22.36 15.34 -3.10
N PHE A 139 21.95 15.28 -1.82
CA PHE A 139 22.33 14.22 -0.86
C PHE A 139 21.17 13.24 -0.62
N SER A 140 21.10 12.17 -1.44
CA SER A 140 19.95 11.23 -1.46
C SER A 140 19.98 10.19 -0.32
N GLY A 141 21.12 10.04 0.35
CA GLY A 141 21.35 9.02 1.37
C GLY A 141 20.95 9.38 2.79
N THR A 142 21.20 8.44 3.70
CA THR A 142 21.22 8.71 5.14
C THR A 142 22.60 9.25 5.53
N LEU A 143 22.62 10.33 6.30
CA LEU A 143 23.80 10.81 7.02
C LEU A 143 23.68 10.41 8.49
N HIS A 144 24.52 9.48 8.91
CA HIS A 144 24.71 9.08 10.30
C HIS A 144 25.82 9.92 10.91
N ILE A 145 25.54 10.67 11.96
CA ILE A 145 26.53 11.45 12.70
C ILE A 145 26.77 10.72 14.02
N SER A 146 27.95 10.13 14.15
CA SER A 146 28.33 9.32 15.31
C SER A 146 29.83 9.43 15.60
N PRO A 147 30.35 10.65 15.86
CA PRO A 147 31.73 10.84 16.31
C PRO A 147 32.02 10.01 17.56
N GLU A 148 33.28 9.64 17.77
CA GLU A 148 33.68 8.92 18.98
C GLU A 148 33.52 9.82 20.22
N ASP A 149 33.94 11.09 20.12
CA ASP A 149 33.74 12.07 21.19
C ASP A 149 32.38 12.77 21.09
N SER A 150 31.59 12.66 22.17
CA SER A 150 30.32 13.40 22.34
C SER A 150 30.47 14.92 22.34
N LEU A 151 31.69 15.45 22.54
CA LEU A 151 31.99 16.87 22.51
C LEU A 151 32.35 17.38 21.12
N THR A 152 32.52 16.49 20.13
CA THR A 152 32.76 16.87 18.74
C THR A 152 31.68 17.82 18.26
N GLN A 153 32.10 18.97 17.73
CA GLN A 153 31.22 20.01 17.22
C GLN A 153 31.08 19.84 15.70
N ILE A 154 29.85 19.71 15.24
CA ILE A 154 29.47 19.64 13.83
C ILE A 154 28.69 20.91 13.51
N ASN A 155 29.17 21.71 12.56
CA ASN A 155 28.53 22.96 12.18
C ASN A 155 27.96 22.85 10.77
N LEU A 156 26.69 23.24 10.60
CA LEU A 156 26.19 23.57 9.26
C LEU A 156 26.72 24.95 8.86
N LEU A 157 27.21 25.05 7.61
CA LEU A 157 27.66 26.30 7.00
C LEU A 157 26.77 26.77 5.84
N GLY A 158 25.61 26.14 5.67
CA GLY A 158 24.62 26.41 4.64
C GLY A 158 23.37 25.56 4.86
N ASP A 159 22.29 25.90 4.15
CA ASP A 159 21.07 25.10 4.15
C ASP A 159 21.38 23.65 3.72
N PHE A 160 20.77 22.69 4.40
CA PHE A 160 21.07 21.28 4.17
C PHE A 160 19.81 20.50 3.80
N ILE A 161 19.89 19.81 2.66
CA ILE A 161 18.82 18.97 2.15
C ILE A 161 19.36 17.54 2.08
N VAL A 162 18.77 16.65 2.87
CA VAL A 162 19.26 15.28 3.06
C VAL A 162 18.08 14.33 3.24
N ASN A 163 18.11 13.14 2.63
CA ASN A 163 16.99 12.21 2.78
C ASN A 163 16.74 11.81 4.25
N SER A 164 17.78 11.45 5.01
CA SER A 164 17.65 11.21 6.45
C SER A 164 18.89 11.66 7.20
N LEU A 165 18.68 12.34 8.33
CA LEU A 165 19.72 12.78 9.25
C LEU A 165 19.56 12.05 10.59
N GLN A 166 20.55 11.23 10.95
CA GLN A 166 20.53 10.45 12.19
C GLN A 166 21.73 10.82 13.06
N LEU A 167 21.48 11.53 14.15
CA LEU A 167 22.48 11.99 15.09
C LEU A 167 22.54 11.06 16.31
N TYR A 168 23.58 10.24 16.38
CA TYR A 168 23.79 9.27 17.45
C TYR A 168 24.79 9.73 18.51
N ASN A 169 25.71 10.64 18.16
CA ASN A 169 26.62 11.26 19.11
C ASN A 169 27.09 12.64 18.61
N GLY A 170 27.76 13.41 19.47
CA GLY A 170 28.29 14.74 19.11
C GLY A 170 27.29 15.88 19.22
N LYS A 171 27.73 17.09 18.86
CA LYS A 171 26.95 18.33 18.92
C LYS A 171 26.75 18.93 17.53
N LEU A 172 25.53 18.88 17.01
CA LEU A 172 25.19 19.49 15.73
C LEU A 172 24.58 20.89 15.92
N GLU A 173 25.22 21.90 15.36
CA GLU A 173 24.80 23.31 15.41
C GLU A 173 24.34 23.75 14.02
N LEU A 174 23.07 24.15 13.88
CA LEU A 174 22.51 24.59 12.59
C LEU A 174 22.81 26.05 12.25
N HIS A 175 23.15 26.88 13.25
CA HIS A 175 23.47 28.31 13.06
C HIS A 175 22.42 29.13 12.29
N GLY A 176 21.15 28.71 12.31
CA GLY A 176 20.06 29.36 11.58
C GLY A 176 19.92 28.93 10.12
N PHE A 177 20.72 27.98 9.64
CA PHE A 177 20.54 27.36 8.32
C PHE A 177 19.40 26.36 8.33
N ASN A 178 18.66 26.30 7.21
CA ASN A 178 17.48 25.45 7.10
C ASN A 178 17.86 23.98 6.90
N LEU A 179 17.02 23.09 7.40
CA LEU A 179 17.18 21.65 7.24
C LEU A 179 15.90 21.06 6.64
N HIS A 180 16.02 20.51 5.43
CA HIS A 180 14.94 19.75 4.81
C HIS A 180 15.32 18.28 4.74
N THR A 181 14.53 17.43 5.37
CA THR A 181 14.75 15.99 5.39
C THR A 181 13.46 15.20 5.38
N HIS A 182 13.53 13.89 5.15
CA HIS A 182 12.39 13.01 5.41
C HIS A 182 12.38 12.58 6.87
N GLU A 183 13.53 12.15 7.41
CA GLU A 183 13.67 11.76 8.82
C GLU A 183 14.81 12.52 9.48
N ILE A 184 14.49 13.19 10.60
CA ILE A 184 15.47 13.61 11.59
C ILE A 184 15.33 12.72 12.83
N ARG A 185 16.44 12.10 13.23
CA ARG A 185 16.53 11.25 14.42
C ARG A 185 17.65 11.72 15.32
N ILE A 186 17.35 11.97 16.57
CA ILE A 186 18.31 12.38 17.61
C ILE A 186 18.31 11.30 18.68
N GLY A 187 19.48 10.69 18.88
CA GLY A 187 19.63 9.55 19.77
C GLY A 187 19.19 8.22 19.15
N THR A 188 19.47 7.16 19.89
CA THR A 188 19.09 5.78 19.59
C THR A 188 19.11 4.97 20.88
N PRO A 189 18.21 3.99 21.05
CA PRO A 189 18.22 3.10 22.22
C PRO A 189 19.41 2.11 22.22
N THR A 190 20.18 2.00 21.13
CA THR A 190 21.17 0.93 20.95
C THR A 190 22.63 1.34 21.17
N VAL A 191 22.91 2.65 21.27
CA VAL A 191 24.29 3.18 21.38
C VAL A 191 24.35 4.14 22.56
N ASP A 192 25.39 4.00 23.39
CA ASP A 192 25.70 4.88 24.53
C ASP A 192 26.30 6.22 24.04
N GLY A 193 25.58 6.94 23.19
CA GLY A 193 25.90 8.30 22.76
C GLY A 193 25.18 9.37 23.58
N SER A 194 25.67 10.60 23.52
CA SER A 194 25.01 11.79 24.10
C SER A 194 24.80 12.87 23.03
N PRO A 195 23.99 12.59 21.98
CA PRO A 195 23.80 13.53 20.90
C PRO A 195 23.05 14.79 21.36
N PHE A 196 23.52 15.93 20.88
CA PHE A 196 22.89 17.23 21.09
C PHE A 196 22.74 17.95 19.77
N ILE A 197 21.56 18.52 19.51
CA ILE A 197 21.32 19.36 18.34
C ILE A 197 20.79 20.73 18.77
N ASN A 198 21.27 21.79 18.12
CA ASN A 198 20.77 23.15 18.32
C ASN A 198 20.19 23.67 17.01
N PHE A 199 18.88 23.91 17.00
CA PHE A 199 18.16 24.42 15.84
C PHE A 199 18.25 25.95 15.68
N GLY A 200 18.66 26.69 16.71
CA GLY A 200 18.73 28.15 16.63
C GLY A 200 17.42 28.78 16.14
N ASN A 201 17.48 29.55 15.04
CA ASN A 201 16.32 30.16 14.37
C ASN A 201 16.01 29.55 13.00
N SER A 202 16.42 28.29 12.76
CA SER A 202 16.26 27.59 11.48
C SER A 202 14.82 27.21 11.15
N ASP A 203 14.53 27.03 9.86
CA ASP A 203 13.36 26.30 9.35
C ASP A 203 13.71 24.81 9.17
N ILE A 204 12.94 23.94 9.82
CA ILE A 204 13.11 22.49 9.78
C ILE A 204 11.88 21.88 9.11
N ARG A 205 12.08 21.12 8.04
CA ARG A 205 11.02 20.37 7.37
C ARG A 205 11.34 18.89 7.42
N ALA A 206 10.46 18.10 8.04
CA ALA A 206 10.59 16.66 8.15
C ALA A 206 9.22 16.00 7.99
N SER A 207 9.13 14.74 7.55
CA SER A 207 7.90 13.97 7.75
C SER A 207 8.00 13.05 8.97
N ARG A 208 9.23 12.80 9.45
CA ARG A 208 9.53 12.02 10.65
C ARG A 208 10.51 12.80 11.54
N PHE A 209 10.05 13.19 12.71
CA PHE A 209 10.86 13.85 13.73
C PHE A 209 10.92 12.97 14.96
N ILE A 210 12.11 12.53 15.35
CA ILE A 210 12.30 11.54 16.42
C ILE A 210 13.39 12.00 17.37
N VAL A 211 13.01 12.19 18.63
CA VAL A 211 13.94 12.33 19.76
C VAL A 211 13.84 11.08 20.60
N ASN A 212 14.96 10.40 20.84
CA ASN A 212 15.01 9.28 21.77
C ASN A 212 15.52 9.76 23.13
N SER A 213 15.34 8.93 24.17
CA SER A 213 15.68 9.28 25.55
C SER A 213 17.13 9.73 25.83
N ASN A 214 18.11 9.33 25.02
CA ASN A 214 19.49 9.82 25.12
C ASN A 214 19.78 11.06 24.26
N GLY A 215 18.84 11.43 23.38
CA GLY A 215 18.89 12.62 22.55
C GLY A 215 18.55 13.88 23.34
N ARG A 216 19.26 14.96 23.03
CA ARG A 216 19.01 16.29 23.59
C ARG A 216 18.89 17.29 22.46
N LEU A 217 18.01 18.26 22.63
CA LEU A 217 17.88 19.36 21.68
C LEU A 217 17.73 20.71 22.37
N ASP A 218 18.15 21.75 21.67
CA ASP A 218 17.72 23.12 21.90
C ASP A 218 16.91 23.56 20.67
N ALA A 219 15.60 23.76 20.86
CA ALA A 219 14.73 24.20 19.77
C ALA A 219 14.95 25.67 19.41
N GLY A 220 15.56 26.48 20.28
CA GLY A 220 15.75 27.90 20.05
C GLY A 220 14.44 28.62 19.69
N SER A 221 14.48 29.38 18.61
CA SER A 221 13.32 30.02 17.99
C SER A 221 12.95 29.39 16.65
N SER A 222 13.25 28.11 16.45
CA SER A 222 13.04 27.42 15.17
C SER A 222 11.57 27.34 14.78
N GLN A 223 11.35 27.07 13.49
CA GLN A 223 10.06 26.72 12.90
C GLN A 223 10.17 25.28 12.41
N ILE A 224 9.31 24.38 12.88
CA ILE A 224 9.34 22.97 12.49
C ILE A 224 8.04 22.66 11.74
N THR A 225 8.13 22.20 10.50
CA THR A 225 6.98 21.68 9.75
C THR A 225 7.08 20.17 9.64
N ILE A 226 6.06 19.48 10.13
CA ILE A 226 5.82 18.06 9.89
C ILE A 226 4.84 17.92 8.73
N PHE A 227 5.33 17.42 7.59
CA PHE A 227 4.54 17.34 6.36
C PHE A 227 4.21 15.89 5.99
N GLU A 228 3.12 15.68 5.27
CA GLU A 228 2.79 14.40 4.67
C GLU A 228 3.74 14.05 3.51
N ARG A 229 4.36 12.88 3.58
CA ARG A 229 5.05 12.28 2.43
C ARG A 229 4.21 11.18 1.80
N ALA A 230 3.91 11.32 0.51
CA ALA A 230 3.31 10.26 -0.29
C ALA A 230 4.23 9.02 -0.35
N GLY A 231 3.74 7.84 0.04
CA GLY A 231 4.46 6.56 -0.03
C GLY A 231 4.38 5.71 1.25
N SER A 232 5.18 4.65 1.32
CA SER A 232 5.23 3.73 2.46
C SER A 232 6.13 4.25 3.57
N GLY A 233 5.59 5.03 4.50
CA GLY A 233 6.30 5.45 5.71
C GLY A 233 5.37 6.21 6.64
N THR A 234 5.49 6.01 7.95
CA THR A 234 4.64 6.74 8.91
C THR A 234 5.14 8.17 9.06
N ASN A 235 4.25 9.15 8.91
CA ASN A 235 4.50 10.55 9.25
C ASN A 235 4.37 10.72 10.77
N LEU A 236 5.42 11.19 11.43
CA LEU A 236 5.63 10.99 12.86
C LEU A 236 6.26 12.22 13.52
N PHE A 237 5.73 12.61 14.68
CA PHE A 237 6.40 13.52 15.60
C PHE A 237 6.53 12.86 16.98
N PHE A 238 7.75 12.41 17.31
CA PHE A 238 8.12 11.94 18.64
C PHE A 238 9.09 12.93 19.27
N GLY A 239 8.57 13.84 20.09
CA GLY A 239 9.38 14.84 20.77
C GLY A 239 9.94 14.40 22.13
N ASP A 240 9.49 13.25 22.67
CA ASP A 240 9.93 12.66 23.94
C ASP A 240 9.98 13.64 25.13
N GLY A 241 8.99 14.53 25.22
CA GLY A 241 8.88 15.47 26.34
C GLY A 241 9.69 16.75 26.21
N ASN A 242 10.22 17.05 25.03
CA ASN A 242 10.97 18.27 24.77
C ASN A 242 10.07 19.50 24.57
N HIS A 243 10.71 20.66 24.67
CA HIS A 243 10.10 21.98 24.47
C HIS A 243 10.44 22.49 23.06
N PHE A 244 9.41 22.83 22.29
CA PHE A 244 9.51 23.34 20.93
C PHE A 244 8.96 24.76 20.85
N ASN A 245 9.50 25.58 19.96
CA ASN A 245 8.99 26.93 19.73
C ASN A 245 7.73 26.86 18.86
N HIS A 246 7.86 26.81 17.54
CA HIS A 246 6.73 26.70 16.63
C HIS A 246 6.75 25.36 15.89
N VAL A 247 5.65 24.60 15.96
CA VAL A 247 5.49 23.35 15.20
C VAL A 247 4.18 23.39 14.41
N THR A 248 4.29 23.15 13.11
CA THR A 248 3.19 23.09 12.15
C THR A 248 3.03 21.67 11.63
N PHE A 249 1.80 21.18 11.64
CA PHE A 249 1.40 19.89 11.08
C PHE A 249 0.60 20.11 9.80
N ASP A 250 1.01 19.45 8.71
CA ASP A 250 0.46 19.65 7.36
C ASP A 250 0.26 18.30 6.64
N GLY A 251 -0.98 17.98 6.30
CA GLY A 251 -1.40 16.73 5.66
C GLY A 251 -1.66 15.59 6.65
N LYS A 252 -1.56 14.34 6.23
CA LYS A 252 -1.76 13.18 7.14
C LYS A 252 -0.58 12.95 8.08
N ILE A 253 -0.79 13.20 9.37
CA ILE A 253 0.16 12.95 10.45
C ILE A 253 -0.28 11.71 11.24
N ASP A 254 0.38 10.58 10.99
CA ASP A 254 -0.04 9.29 11.53
C ASP A 254 0.11 9.19 13.04
N ARG A 255 1.03 9.97 13.65
CA ARG A 255 1.27 9.89 15.10
C ARG A 255 2.02 11.09 15.66
N VAL A 256 1.48 11.72 16.70
CA VAL A 256 2.15 12.69 17.58
C VAL A 256 2.21 12.11 18.98
N LEU A 257 3.44 11.94 19.50
CA LEU A 257 3.69 11.21 20.74
C LEU A 257 4.84 11.81 21.56
N GLY A 258 4.94 11.36 22.80
CA GLY A 258 5.74 12.00 23.83
C GLY A 258 4.98 13.18 24.43
N ASN A 259 5.10 13.39 25.73
CA ASN A 259 4.41 14.47 26.44
C ASN A 259 5.08 15.84 26.18
N ASN A 260 4.92 16.37 24.97
CA ASN A 260 5.70 17.52 24.49
C ASN A 260 5.11 18.87 24.93
N TYR A 261 5.95 19.90 24.88
CA TYR A 261 5.54 21.30 25.09
C TYR A 261 5.82 22.15 23.86
N PHE A 262 4.89 23.03 23.49
CA PHE A 262 4.98 23.94 22.35
C PHE A 262 4.72 25.40 22.78
N GLU A 263 5.47 26.36 22.25
CA GLU A 263 5.05 27.76 22.32
C GLU A 263 3.85 27.98 21.37
N GLU A 264 3.95 27.49 20.14
CA GLU A 264 2.86 27.47 19.16
C GLU A 264 2.71 26.07 18.53
N PHE A 265 1.50 25.53 18.62
CA PHE A 265 1.08 24.29 17.98
C PHE A 265 0.07 24.61 16.90
N ARG A 266 0.44 24.41 15.63
CA ARG A 266 -0.39 24.76 14.48
C ARG A 266 -0.73 23.54 13.66
N VAL A 267 -1.97 23.47 13.20
CA VAL A 267 -2.44 22.46 12.28
C VAL A 267 -3.03 23.17 11.06
N GLU A 268 -2.52 22.85 9.87
CA GLU A 268 -2.99 23.44 8.61
C GLU A 268 -4.31 22.82 8.15
N PRO A 269 -5.14 23.53 7.35
CA PRO A 269 -6.35 22.98 6.74
C PRO A 269 -6.12 21.63 6.05
N SER A 270 -7.15 20.79 6.00
CA SER A 270 -7.10 19.43 5.42
C SER A 270 -6.11 18.46 6.09
N THR A 271 -5.59 18.81 7.27
CA THR A 271 -4.70 17.93 8.05
C THR A 271 -5.48 16.91 8.85
N THR A 272 -5.02 15.66 8.82
CA THR A 272 -5.42 14.63 9.78
C THR A 272 -4.32 14.45 10.81
N LEU A 273 -4.60 14.85 12.06
CA LEU A 273 -3.68 14.79 13.18
C LEU A 273 -4.08 13.65 14.13
N THR A 274 -3.25 12.60 14.18
CA THR A 274 -3.43 11.48 15.11
C THR A 274 -2.53 11.62 16.32
N LEU A 275 -3.11 11.76 17.51
CA LEU A 275 -2.42 11.77 18.80
C LEU A 275 -2.21 10.34 19.31
N GLU A 276 -1.12 10.10 20.03
CA GLU A 276 -1.00 8.86 20.79
C GLU A 276 -1.96 8.86 21.99
N ASN A 277 -2.67 7.76 22.16
CA ASN A 277 -3.59 7.55 23.28
C ASN A 277 -2.86 7.70 24.62
N GLY A 278 -3.42 8.49 25.53
CA GLY A 278 -2.86 8.74 26.87
C GLY A 278 -1.70 9.76 26.93
N ASP A 279 -1.09 10.14 25.81
CA ASP A 279 -0.10 11.21 25.78
C ASP A 279 -0.76 12.60 25.83
N VAL A 280 -0.04 13.58 26.37
CA VAL A 280 -0.47 14.96 26.56
C VAL A 280 0.41 15.90 25.74
N GLN A 281 -0.17 16.54 24.74
CA GLN A 281 0.49 17.63 24.01
C GLN A 281 0.12 18.96 24.67
N THR A 282 1.11 19.67 25.22
CA THR A 282 0.89 20.95 25.92
C THR A 282 1.33 22.11 25.05
N ALA A 283 0.51 23.15 24.87
CA ALA A 283 0.92 24.36 24.14
C ALA A 283 0.59 25.64 24.91
N LYS A 284 1.34 26.73 24.68
CA LYS A 284 0.88 28.07 25.08
C LYS A 284 -0.27 28.56 24.21
N GLN A 285 -0.22 28.23 22.92
CA GLN A 285 -1.28 28.55 21.97
C GLN A 285 -1.44 27.42 20.95
N PHE A 286 -2.68 26.95 20.81
CA PHE A 286 -3.09 26.12 19.69
C PHE A 286 -3.72 26.96 18.56
N HIS A 287 -3.48 26.55 17.33
CA HIS A 287 -4.07 27.12 16.12
C HIS A 287 -4.71 26.02 15.27
N PHE A 288 -6.05 26.04 15.20
CA PHE A 288 -6.85 25.05 14.49
C PHE A 288 -7.83 25.74 13.53
N GLU A 289 -7.33 26.25 12.41
CA GLU A 289 -8.11 27.06 11.46
C GLU A 289 -8.40 26.24 10.20
N GLY A 290 -9.36 25.31 10.28
CA GLY A 290 -9.84 24.57 9.11
C GLY A 290 -10.68 25.43 8.18
N THR A 291 -11.07 24.85 7.04
CA THR A 291 -12.00 25.48 6.08
C THR A 291 -13.17 24.55 5.77
N SER A 292 -14.27 25.07 5.22
CA SER A 292 -15.45 24.24 4.91
C SER A 292 -15.13 23.07 3.95
N SER A 293 -14.26 23.30 2.97
CA SER A 293 -13.78 22.27 2.03
C SER A 293 -12.53 21.52 2.48
N GLY A 294 -11.93 21.93 3.59
CA GLY A 294 -10.67 21.39 4.11
C GLY A 294 -10.65 21.40 5.63
N PRO A 295 -11.52 20.61 6.27
CA PRO A 295 -11.58 20.55 7.73
C PRO A 295 -10.31 19.94 8.32
N ILE A 296 -10.03 20.27 9.57
CA ILE A 296 -8.94 19.64 10.34
C ILE A 296 -9.52 18.47 11.13
N SER A 297 -8.95 17.28 10.96
CA SER A 297 -9.32 16.11 11.76
C SER A 297 -8.35 15.93 12.92
N ILE A 298 -8.87 15.87 14.15
CA ILE A 298 -8.09 15.60 15.37
C ILE A 298 -8.61 14.31 15.97
N LEU A 299 -7.78 13.28 15.98
CA LEU A 299 -8.14 11.96 16.49
C LEU A 299 -7.04 11.32 17.36
N SER A 300 -7.39 10.25 18.05
CA SER A 300 -6.43 9.39 18.77
C SER A 300 -6.18 8.10 18.01
N ARG A 301 -5.00 7.51 18.21
CA ARG A 301 -4.59 6.28 17.55
C ARG A 301 -5.44 5.06 17.91
N ALA A 302 -5.93 5.00 19.14
CA ALA A 302 -6.71 3.87 19.64
C ALA A 302 -8.16 4.32 19.89
N GLU A 303 -9.11 3.60 19.31
CA GLU A 303 -10.53 3.92 19.41
C GLU A 303 -11.01 3.84 20.87
N GLY A 304 -11.82 4.82 21.28
CA GLY A 304 -12.31 4.91 22.65
C GLY A 304 -11.27 5.41 23.67
N GLU A 305 -10.00 5.56 23.29
CA GLU A 305 -8.94 6.05 24.16
C GLU A 305 -8.45 7.44 23.73
N ALA A 306 -8.81 8.46 24.51
CA ALA A 306 -8.54 9.84 24.11
C ALA A 306 -7.04 10.23 24.18
N GLY A 307 -6.58 10.95 23.17
CA GLY A 307 -5.36 11.77 23.24
C GLY A 307 -5.66 13.13 23.89
N THR A 308 -4.70 13.74 24.57
CA THR A 308 -4.94 15.00 25.32
C THR A 308 -4.25 16.21 24.70
N LEU A 309 -5.00 17.30 24.50
CA LEU A 309 -4.49 18.64 24.20
C LEU A 309 -4.62 19.51 25.45
N HIS A 310 -3.52 20.08 25.93
CA HIS A 310 -3.50 20.80 27.20
C HIS A 310 -3.01 22.25 27.05
N GLN A 311 -3.80 23.21 27.51
CA GLN A 311 -3.38 24.62 27.59
C GLN A 311 -3.74 25.19 28.98
N GLU A 312 -2.73 25.73 29.67
CA GLU A 312 -2.82 26.17 31.07
C GLU A 312 -3.88 27.27 31.30
N ALA A 313 -3.99 28.23 30.37
CA ALA A 313 -4.92 29.35 30.46
C ALA A 313 -5.19 29.98 29.09
N GLY A 314 -6.22 30.81 29.00
CA GLY A 314 -6.57 31.56 27.79
C GLY A 314 -7.74 30.93 27.03
N VAL A 315 -7.74 31.11 25.71
CA VAL A 315 -8.80 30.61 24.83
C VAL A 315 -8.17 30.00 23.59
N VAL A 316 -8.65 28.81 23.24
CA VAL A 316 -8.39 28.15 21.96
C VAL A 316 -9.68 28.18 21.16
N ASN A 317 -9.65 28.84 20.01
CA ASN A 317 -10.76 28.84 19.07
C ASN A 317 -10.31 28.03 17.86
N GLY A 318 -10.98 26.92 17.61
CA GLY A 318 -10.85 26.15 16.40
C GLY A 318 -12.07 26.32 15.51
N ASN A 319 -11.91 26.17 14.20
CA ASN A 319 -12.98 26.27 13.23
C ASN A 319 -12.88 25.13 12.20
N TYR A 320 -14.03 24.60 11.78
CA TYR A 320 -14.12 23.46 10.84
C TYR A 320 -13.28 22.26 11.28
N LEU A 321 -13.49 21.81 12.52
CA LEU A 321 -12.82 20.64 13.09
C LEU A 321 -13.70 19.41 13.03
N ILE A 322 -13.08 18.25 12.82
CA ILE A 322 -13.67 16.93 13.06
C ILE A 322 -12.89 16.33 14.22
N ILE A 323 -13.52 16.20 15.38
CA ILE A 323 -12.84 15.81 16.62
C ILE A 323 -13.35 14.43 17.04
N LYS A 324 -12.45 13.48 17.28
CA LYS A 324 -12.79 12.14 17.79
C LYS A 324 -11.76 11.70 18.82
N ASP A 325 -12.17 10.97 19.86
CA ASP A 325 -11.26 10.41 20.87
C ASP A 325 -10.24 11.45 21.36
N ASN A 326 -10.73 12.61 21.79
CA ASN A 326 -9.87 13.74 22.17
C ASN A 326 -10.37 14.42 23.45
N MET A 327 -9.42 14.74 24.33
CA MET A 327 -9.65 15.53 25.52
C MET A 327 -8.91 16.86 25.43
N ALA A 328 -9.65 17.97 25.45
CA ALA A 328 -9.09 19.27 25.79
C ALA A 328 -8.97 19.41 27.32
N ALA A 329 -7.82 19.85 27.80
CA ALA A 329 -7.50 19.94 29.22
C ALA A 329 -6.76 21.23 29.57
N GLY A 330 -6.59 21.46 30.88
CA GLY A 330 -5.96 22.66 31.44
C GLY A 330 -6.97 23.68 31.92
N GLY A 331 -6.55 24.94 32.03
CA GLY A 331 -7.40 26.06 32.45
C GLY A 331 -7.88 26.96 31.31
N ALA A 332 -7.48 26.68 30.07
CA ALA A 332 -7.98 27.38 28.89
C ALA A 332 -9.39 26.90 28.49
N THR A 333 -10.14 27.79 27.85
CA THR A 333 -11.41 27.44 27.21
C THR A 333 -11.14 27.00 25.77
N PHE A 334 -11.50 25.76 25.42
CA PHE A 334 -11.43 25.24 24.06
C PHE A 334 -12.81 25.35 23.41
N ASN A 335 -12.92 26.09 22.30
CA ASN A 335 -14.14 26.22 21.51
C ASN A 335 -13.89 25.67 20.10
N ALA A 336 -14.82 24.88 19.59
CA ALA A 336 -14.81 24.37 18.22
C ALA A 336 -16.06 24.88 17.49
N PHE A 337 -15.85 25.78 16.52
CA PHE A 337 -16.90 26.40 15.71
C PHE A 337 -17.07 25.65 14.39
N ASN A 338 -18.30 25.57 13.87
CA ASN A 338 -18.62 24.85 12.62
C ASN A 338 -17.98 23.45 12.56
N SER A 339 -18.00 22.75 13.69
CA SER A 339 -17.19 21.55 13.94
C SER A 339 -18.08 20.37 14.32
N ILE A 340 -17.55 19.16 14.16
CA ILE A 340 -18.18 17.90 14.52
C ILE A 340 -17.49 17.33 15.77
N ASP A 341 -18.30 17.06 16.79
CA ASP A 341 -17.98 16.05 17.81
C ASP A 341 -18.31 14.69 17.19
N ASN A 342 -17.27 13.91 16.87
CA ASN A 342 -17.37 12.61 16.21
C ASN A 342 -17.01 11.47 17.17
N GLY A 343 -17.29 11.66 18.47
CA GLY A 343 -17.29 10.61 19.47
C GLY A 343 -16.14 10.71 20.46
N ASN A 344 -16.46 10.47 21.73
CA ASN A 344 -15.50 10.49 22.85
C ASN A 344 -14.69 11.81 22.93
N VAL A 345 -15.35 12.94 22.69
CA VAL A 345 -14.77 14.28 22.82
C VAL A 345 -15.12 14.87 24.19
N SER A 346 -14.13 15.43 24.88
CA SER A 346 -14.34 16.06 26.19
C SER A 346 -13.50 17.32 26.38
N GLY A 347 -13.96 18.24 27.24
CA GLY A 347 -13.28 19.51 27.52
C GLY A 347 -13.40 20.58 26.43
N TRP A 348 -13.93 20.21 25.25
CA TRP A 348 -14.28 21.14 24.17
C TRP A 348 -15.69 21.69 24.35
N ASN A 349 -15.87 22.97 24.07
CA ASN A 349 -17.17 23.55 23.76
C ASN A 349 -17.38 23.44 22.24
N VAL A 350 -17.94 22.33 21.78
CA VAL A 350 -18.34 22.18 20.38
C VAL A 350 -19.66 22.92 20.18
N GLU A 351 -19.62 24.03 19.46
CA GLU A 351 -20.84 24.78 19.18
C GLU A 351 -21.65 24.01 18.14
N VAL A 352 -22.81 23.50 18.56
CA VAL A 352 -23.78 22.89 17.64
C VAL A 352 -24.44 24.01 16.85
N THR A 353 -23.80 24.44 15.75
CA THR A 353 -24.50 25.20 14.72
C THR A 353 -25.50 24.28 14.04
N ALA A 354 -26.74 24.74 13.89
CA ALA A 354 -27.72 24.01 13.10
C ALA A 354 -27.16 23.82 11.67
N PRO A 355 -27.15 22.58 11.12
CA PRO A 355 -26.71 22.33 9.76
C PRO A 355 -27.38 23.29 8.77
N ASN A 356 -26.61 23.94 7.90
CA ASN A 356 -27.22 24.65 6.78
C ASN A 356 -27.66 23.63 5.72
N ASN A 357 -28.70 23.98 4.98
CA ASN A 357 -29.09 23.22 3.81
C ASN A 357 -28.47 23.85 2.56
N TYR A 358 -27.76 23.04 1.79
CA TYR A 358 -27.18 23.37 0.50
C TYR A 358 -27.99 22.67 -0.59
N TYR A 359 -28.83 23.44 -1.27
CA TYR A 359 -29.61 23.00 -2.42
C TYR A 359 -28.80 23.23 -3.69
N TRP A 360 -28.57 22.18 -4.46
CA TRP A 360 -28.03 22.32 -5.81
C TRP A 360 -29.06 23.00 -6.71
N ILE A 361 -28.65 23.95 -7.55
CA ILE A 361 -29.50 24.66 -8.52
C ILE A 361 -28.78 24.79 -9.87
N GLY A 362 -29.50 25.13 -10.94
CA GLY A 362 -28.90 25.49 -12.22
C GLY A 362 -28.59 24.34 -13.20
N GLY A 363 -28.83 23.08 -12.83
CA GLY A 363 -28.67 21.94 -13.74
C GLY A 363 -27.27 21.34 -13.73
N GLU A 364 -26.65 21.19 -14.91
CA GLU A 364 -25.25 20.72 -15.02
C GLU A 364 -24.27 21.75 -14.44
N GLY A 365 -23.12 21.29 -13.95
CA GLY A 365 -22.13 22.19 -13.35
C GLY A 365 -21.01 21.48 -12.61
N GLU A 366 -20.10 22.28 -12.07
CA GLU A 366 -18.98 21.85 -11.24
C GLU A 366 -19.31 22.10 -9.77
N TRP A 367 -19.01 21.14 -8.88
CA TRP A 367 -19.32 21.23 -7.45
C TRP A 367 -18.74 22.48 -6.79
N SER A 368 -17.55 22.89 -7.22
CA SER A 368 -16.85 24.07 -6.68
C SER A 368 -17.46 25.42 -7.05
N ASP A 369 -18.42 25.47 -7.98
CA ASP A 369 -19.05 26.71 -8.41
C ASP A 369 -20.19 27.12 -7.47
N LEU A 370 -19.96 28.20 -6.71
CA LEU A 370 -20.91 28.76 -5.75
C LEU A 370 -22.23 29.22 -6.39
N ASP A 371 -22.26 29.48 -7.70
CA ASP A 371 -23.50 29.82 -8.42
C ASP A 371 -24.46 28.61 -8.55
N HIS A 372 -24.02 27.41 -8.18
CA HIS A 372 -24.87 26.21 -8.11
C HIS A 372 -25.43 25.93 -6.71
N TRP A 373 -25.13 26.75 -5.69
CA TRP A 373 -25.54 26.50 -4.31
C TRP A 373 -26.52 27.54 -3.75
N SER A 374 -27.68 27.08 -3.26
CA SER A 374 -28.71 27.92 -2.62
C SER A 374 -29.10 27.41 -1.23
N LYS A 375 -29.54 28.30 -0.34
CA LYS A 375 -30.13 27.99 0.97
C LYS A 375 -31.58 27.51 0.86
N THR A 376 -32.19 27.63 -0.32
CA THR A 376 -33.58 27.21 -0.56
C THR A 376 -33.75 26.49 -1.89
N SER A 377 -34.66 25.51 -1.90
CA SER A 377 -35.04 24.73 -3.08
C SER A 377 -35.42 25.60 -4.30
N GLY A 378 -34.60 25.54 -5.36
CA GLY A 378 -34.76 26.30 -6.59
C GLY A 378 -34.67 27.83 -6.43
N GLY A 379 -33.96 28.27 -5.39
CA GLY A 379 -33.71 29.68 -5.11
C GLY A 379 -32.67 30.31 -6.04
N SER A 380 -32.05 31.38 -5.57
CA SER A 380 -30.89 32.01 -6.22
C SER A 380 -29.61 31.66 -5.46
N PRO A 381 -28.43 31.82 -6.09
CA PRO A 381 -27.16 31.63 -5.39
C PRO A 381 -27.06 32.56 -4.19
N ASP A 382 -26.82 32.00 -3.00
CA ASP A 382 -26.78 32.75 -1.74
C ASP A 382 -25.83 32.16 -0.67
N HIS A 383 -25.04 31.16 -1.06
CA HIS A 383 -23.91 30.64 -0.30
C HIS A 383 -22.61 31.33 -0.74
N ILE A 384 -21.70 31.56 0.21
CA ILE A 384 -20.39 32.21 -0.02
C ILE A 384 -19.22 31.26 0.22
N GLU A 385 -19.51 30.05 0.71
CA GLU A 385 -18.59 28.97 1.01
C GLU A 385 -19.25 27.66 0.58
N LEU A 386 -18.44 26.67 0.19
CA LEU A 386 -18.92 25.33 -0.16
C LEU A 386 -19.48 24.59 1.07
N PRO A 387 -20.35 23.58 0.88
CA PRO A 387 -20.85 22.75 1.98
C PRO A 387 -19.68 22.18 2.79
N SER A 388 -19.82 22.20 4.12
CA SER A 388 -18.88 21.58 5.05
C SER A 388 -19.43 20.28 5.64
N ALA A 389 -18.59 19.58 6.41
CA ALA A 389 -18.96 18.34 7.10
C ALA A 389 -20.21 18.46 8.01
N ILE A 390 -20.54 19.66 8.51
CA ILE A 390 -21.75 19.88 9.33
C ILE A 390 -23.02 20.14 8.50
N ASP A 391 -22.90 20.48 7.23
CA ASP A 391 -24.00 20.94 6.39
C ASP A 391 -24.71 19.79 5.66
N ASN A 392 -25.97 20.00 5.31
CA ASN A 392 -26.74 19.03 4.54
C ASN A 392 -26.68 19.38 3.05
N VAL A 393 -26.37 18.40 2.22
CA VAL A 393 -26.42 18.54 0.76
C VAL A 393 -27.69 17.91 0.21
N ILE A 394 -28.43 18.69 -0.57
CA ILE A 394 -29.75 18.33 -1.06
C ILE A 394 -29.83 18.59 -2.56
N PHE A 395 -30.07 17.53 -3.32
CA PHE A 395 -30.54 17.56 -4.69
C PHE A 395 -32.02 17.18 -4.70
N ASP A 396 -32.86 18.16 -5.04
CA ASP A 396 -34.32 18.01 -5.07
C ASP A 396 -34.89 18.14 -6.50
N GLU A 397 -36.21 18.14 -6.65
CA GLU A 397 -36.85 18.20 -7.97
C GLU A 397 -36.59 19.50 -8.71
N LYS A 398 -36.05 20.53 -8.04
CA LYS A 398 -35.67 21.80 -8.64
C LYS A 398 -34.19 21.88 -9.01
N SER A 399 -33.35 20.99 -8.49
CA SER A 399 -31.92 20.96 -8.78
C SER A 399 -31.62 20.72 -10.26
N VAL A 400 -32.36 19.79 -10.88
CA VAL A 400 -32.17 19.41 -12.28
C VAL A 400 -33.53 19.32 -12.98
N GLN A 401 -33.75 20.17 -13.99
CA GLN A 401 -34.98 20.17 -14.79
C GLN A 401 -34.90 19.30 -16.05
N GLU A 402 -33.70 19.04 -16.55
CA GLU A 402 -33.45 18.24 -17.76
C GLU A 402 -33.16 16.77 -17.40
N GLU A 403 -33.35 15.85 -18.34
CA GLU A 403 -33.01 14.42 -18.11
C GLU A 403 -31.54 14.16 -18.47
N ALA A 404 -30.92 13.15 -17.84
CA ALA A 404 -29.56 12.70 -18.12
C ALA A 404 -28.46 13.79 -17.99
N VAL A 405 -28.64 14.71 -17.04
CA VAL A 405 -27.64 15.71 -16.66
C VAL A 405 -26.47 15.09 -15.89
N VAL A 406 -25.28 15.67 -16.10
CA VAL A 406 -24.05 15.31 -15.39
C VAL A 406 -23.65 16.46 -14.47
N ILE A 407 -23.39 16.14 -13.20
CA ILE A 407 -22.84 17.06 -12.21
C ILE A 407 -21.44 16.55 -11.85
N ASN A 408 -20.44 17.42 -12.01
CA ASN A 408 -19.04 17.06 -11.83
C ASN A 408 -18.56 17.44 -10.43
N ILE A 409 -17.95 16.47 -9.74
CA ILE A 409 -17.18 16.72 -8.52
C ILE A 409 -15.73 17.00 -8.95
N ASP A 410 -15.35 18.27 -8.94
CA ASP A 410 -14.04 18.77 -9.40
C ASP A 410 -13.02 19.00 -8.27
N LEU A 411 -13.37 18.56 -7.06
CA LEU A 411 -12.52 18.58 -5.87
C LEU A 411 -12.05 17.15 -5.54
N ASP A 412 -10.89 17.05 -4.90
CA ASP A 412 -10.31 15.75 -4.53
C ASP A 412 -11.04 15.06 -3.39
N ALA A 413 -11.64 15.84 -2.49
CA ALA A 413 -12.50 15.36 -1.41
C ALA A 413 -13.64 16.35 -1.14
N ILE A 414 -14.81 15.82 -0.81
CA ILE A 414 -15.98 16.59 -0.35
C ILE A 414 -16.57 15.94 0.90
N PHE A 415 -16.96 16.77 1.87
CA PHE A 415 -17.48 16.32 3.16
C PHE A 415 -18.79 17.02 3.47
N PHE A 416 -19.77 16.27 3.96
CA PHE A 416 -21.06 16.82 4.40
C PHE A 416 -21.73 15.91 5.42
N ASN A 417 -22.74 16.43 6.09
CA ASN A 417 -23.51 15.73 7.09
C ASN A 417 -24.52 14.79 6.41
N ASN A 418 -25.71 15.31 6.07
CA ASN A 418 -26.72 14.53 5.36
C ASN A 418 -26.62 14.70 3.86
N PHE A 419 -26.92 13.65 3.11
CA PHE A 419 -26.91 13.65 1.65
C PHE A 419 -28.21 13.15 1.07
N SER A 420 -28.87 14.00 0.28
CA SER A 420 -30.12 13.61 -0.38
C SER A 420 -30.03 13.82 -1.89
N THR A 421 -30.25 12.76 -2.66
CA THR A 421 -30.48 12.81 -4.12
C THR A 421 -31.92 12.45 -4.50
N ALA A 422 -32.79 12.28 -3.51
CA ALA A 422 -34.13 11.75 -3.67
C ALA A 422 -35.03 12.52 -4.66
N GLY A 423 -34.80 13.82 -4.88
CA GLY A 423 -35.59 14.60 -5.83
C GLY A 423 -35.01 14.66 -7.25
N LEU A 424 -33.83 14.08 -7.50
CA LEU A 424 -33.27 14.02 -8.85
C LEU A 424 -34.08 13.10 -9.76
N LYS A 425 -34.07 13.42 -11.06
CA LYS A 425 -34.70 12.58 -12.08
C LYS A 425 -33.89 11.31 -12.30
N PRO A 426 -34.56 10.17 -12.60
CA PRO A 426 -33.92 8.96 -13.09
C PRO A 426 -32.91 9.24 -14.22
N GLY A 427 -31.72 8.66 -14.12
CA GLY A 427 -30.64 8.81 -15.10
C GLY A 427 -29.69 10.00 -14.87
N THR A 428 -29.96 10.89 -13.91
CA THR A 428 -28.97 11.91 -13.50
C THR A 428 -27.71 11.24 -12.95
N THR A 429 -26.55 11.74 -13.35
CA THR A 429 -25.23 11.22 -12.93
C THR A 429 -24.47 12.28 -12.15
N LEU A 430 -24.04 11.93 -10.93
CA LEU A 430 -23.00 12.66 -10.22
C LEU A 430 -21.71 11.88 -10.42
N GLN A 431 -20.63 12.55 -10.86
CA GLN A 431 -19.38 11.88 -11.18
C GLN A 431 -18.16 12.68 -10.74
N VAL A 432 -17.12 11.97 -10.32
CA VAL A 432 -15.81 12.57 -10.07
C VAL A 432 -15.11 12.90 -11.39
N LYS A 433 -14.38 14.00 -11.41
CA LYS A 433 -13.54 14.37 -12.56
C LYS A 433 -12.51 13.28 -12.83
N SER A 434 -12.25 13.00 -14.11
CA SER A 434 -11.23 12.03 -14.50
C SER A 434 -9.86 12.38 -13.91
N GLY A 435 -9.27 11.43 -13.16
CA GLY A 435 -7.95 11.56 -12.54
C GLY A 435 -7.94 12.10 -11.10
N SER A 436 -9.09 12.48 -10.54
CA SER A 436 -9.22 12.80 -9.11
C SER A 436 -9.38 11.53 -8.27
N GLU A 437 -8.93 11.52 -7.01
CA GLU A 437 -9.23 10.44 -6.06
C GLU A 437 -10.72 10.42 -5.67
N GLY A 438 -11.41 11.56 -5.73
CA GLY A 438 -12.86 11.61 -5.71
C GLY A 438 -13.50 11.02 -4.45
N GLU A 439 -13.00 11.45 -3.28
CA GLU A 439 -13.47 11.02 -1.97
C GLU A 439 -14.73 11.78 -1.56
N LEU A 440 -15.71 11.06 -1.04
CA LEU A 440 -16.96 11.60 -0.49
C LEU A 440 -17.12 11.10 0.94
N GLY A 441 -17.03 12.00 1.92
CA GLY A 441 -17.24 11.68 3.34
C GLY A 441 -18.62 12.11 3.83
N ILE A 442 -19.36 11.18 4.44
CA ILE A 442 -20.73 11.38 4.95
C ILE A 442 -20.77 11.15 6.45
N TYR A 443 -21.16 12.18 7.20
CA TYR A 443 -21.27 12.12 8.67
C TYR A 443 -22.69 11.80 9.18
N GLY A 444 -23.71 11.97 8.33
CA GLY A 444 -25.12 11.75 8.67
C GLY A 444 -25.82 10.75 7.75
N ASP A 445 -27.13 10.94 7.58
CA ASP A 445 -28.01 10.07 6.80
C ASP A 445 -27.82 10.26 5.29
N VAL A 446 -28.10 9.18 4.55
CA VAL A 446 -28.21 9.20 3.09
C VAL A 446 -29.65 8.92 2.67
N HIS A 447 -30.19 9.75 1.78
CA HIS A 447 -31.47 9.52 1.12
C HIS A 447 -31.31 9.59 -0.39
N HIS A 448 -31.20 8.44 -1.04
CA HIS A 448 -30.88 8.38 -2.45
C HIS A 448 -32.10 8.31 -3.35
N GLY A 449 -32.00 8.94 -4.51
CA GLY A 449 -33.01 8.91 -5.55
C GLY A 449 -32.94 7.63 -6.38
N LYS A 450 -34.11 7.07 -6.68
CA LYS A 450 -34.20 5.92 -7.58
C LYS A 450 -33.60 6.24 -8.95
N ASP A 451 -32.81 5.31 -9.49
CA ASP A 451 -32.14 5.42 -10.80
C ASP A 451 -31.16 6.62 -10.92
N VAL A 452 -30.71 7.22 -9.82
CA VAL A 452 -29.61 8.20 -9.81
C VAL A 452 -28.28 7.45 -9.75
N ILE A 453 -27.32 7.82 -10.60
CA ILE A 453 -26.00 7.18 -10.69
C ILE A 453 -24.96 8.02 -9.94
N LEU A 454 -24.30 7.41 -8.95
CA LEU A 454 -23.18 8.03 -8.23
C LEU A 454 -21.85 7.39 -8.64
N ASN A 455 -21.14 8.00 -9.59
CA ASN A 455 -19.80 7.59 -10.02
C ASN A 455 -18.74 8.26 -9.14
N MET A 456 -18.71 7.88 -7.87
CA MET A 456 -17.62 8.23 -6.94
C MET A 456 -16.57 7.13 -6.95
N ARG A 457 -15.32 7.48 -6.61
CA ARG A 457 -14.24 6.49 -6.44
C ARG A 457 -14.28 5.90 -5.04
N GLN A 458 -14.47 6.74 -4.04
CA GLN A 458 -14.55 6.33 -2.64
C GLN A 458 -15.66 7.08 -1.91
N VAL A 459 -16.48 6.36 -1.17
CA VAL A 459 -17.59 6.85 -0.36
C VAL A 459 -17.36 6.34 1.07
N ASN A 460 -17.07 7.26 1.98
CA ASN A 460 -16.73 6.96 3.36
C ASN A 460 -17.87 7.40 4.28
N PHE A 461 -18.41 6.46 5.04
CA PHE A 461 -19.33 6.77 6.15
C PHE A 461 -18.48 6.98 7.40
N LEU A 462 -18.55 8.19 7.99
CA LEU A 462 -17.59 8.68 8.97
C LEU A 462 -18.21 9.13 10.29
N GLY A 463 -19.54 9.19 10.39
CA GLY A 463 -20.24 9.72 11.57
C GLY A 463 -20.18 8.78 12.77
N ASP A 464 -20.29 9.30 13.99
CA ASP A 464 -20.30 8.50 15.23
C ASP A 464 -21.72 8.14 15.73
N SER A 465 -22.73 8.83 15.22
CA SER A 465 -24.15 8.60 15.47
C SER A 465 -24.74 7.61 14.47
N ILE A 466 -25.88 7.00 14.79
CA ILE A 466 -26.57 6.07 13.88
C ILE A 466 -26.83 6.78 12.54
N GLN A 467 -26.34 6.19 11.45
CA GLN A 467 -26.54 6.66 10.08
C GLN A 467 -27.53 5.72 9.37
N THR A 468 -28.63 6.27 8.84
CA THR A 468 -29.56 5.51 8.00
C THR A 468 -29.27 5.76 6.52
N ILE A 469 -29.18 4.69 5.73
CA ILE A 469 -29.09 4.75 4.28
C ILE A 469 -30.44 4.34 3.70
N ARG A 470 -31.24 5.34 3.34
CA ARG A 470 -32.46 5.15 2.54
C ARG A 470 -32.07 5.05 1.08
N SER A 471 -31.93 3.81 0.63
CA SER A 471 -31.36 3.53 -0.69
C SER A 471 -32.37 3.75 -1.82
N ASN A 472 -33.66 3.45 -1.61
CA ASN A 472 -34.71 3.48 -2.64
C ASN A 472 -34.34 2.73 -3.93
N ASP A 473 -33.81 1.49 -3.82
CA ASP A 473 -33.23 0.72 -4.94
C ASP A 473 -32.00 1.41 -5.58
N MET A 474 -31.12 1.92 -4.71
CA MET A 474 -29.91 2.67 -5.05
C MET A 474 -28.97 1.91 -5.99
N THR A 475 -28.41 2.63 -6.96
CA THR A 475 -27.31 2.15 -7.80
C THR A 475 -26.12 3.10 -7.63
N TRP A 476 -25.15 2.73 -6.81
CA TRP A 476 -23.85 3.37 -6.83
C TRP A 476 -23.12 2.92 -8.10
N GLY A 477 -22.54 3.89 -8.81
CA GLY A 477 -21.94 3.69 -10.12
C GLY A 477 -20.74 2.73 -10.12
N TYR A 478 -20.26 2.40 -11.32
CA TYR A 478 -19.29 1.32 -11.61
C TYR A 478 -17.90 1.44 -10.95
N VAL A 479 -17.62 2.50 -10.20
CA VAL A 479 -16.29 2.74 -9.59
C VAL A 479 -16.39 2.97 -8.08
N SER A 480 -17.59 2.89 -7.51
CA SER A 480 -17.84 3.23 -6.10
C SER A 480 -17.34 2.15 -5.13
N ASN A 481 -16.33 2.51 -4.33
CA ASN A 481 -15.99 1.78 -3.11
C ASN A 481 -16.73 2.41 -1.95
N LEU A 482 -17.64 1.67 -1.32
CA LEU A 482 -18.27 2.09 -0.08
C LEU A 482 -17.47 1.52 1.08
N ASP A 483 -16.85 2.41 1.84
CA ASP A 483 -16.17 2.06 3.08
C ASP A 483 -17.02 2.51 4.28
N PHE A 484 -17.44 1.51 5.03
CA PHE A 484 -18.12 1.69 6.31
C PHE A 484 -17.06 1.65 7.42
N GLY A 485 -16.24 2.70 7.45
CA GLY A 485 -15.16 2.90 8.43
C GLY A 485 -15.61 3.61 9.71
N SER A 486 -16.88 4.00 9.79
CA SER A 486 -17.52 4.58 10.96
C SER A 486 -17.59 3.60 12.13
N THR A 487 -17.51 4.14 13.35
CA THR A 487 -17.75 3.40 14.61
C THR A 487 -19.25 3.31 14.96
N SER A 488 -20.13 3.91 14.17
CA SER A 488 -21.55 4.00 14.44
C SER A 488 -22.34 2.80 13.92
N THR A 489 -23.66 2.85 14.06
CA THR A 489 -24.57 1.90 13.45
C THR A 489 -25.05 2.42 12.09
N ILE A 490 -24.89 1.59 11.07
CA ILE A 490 -25.36 1.85 9.70
C ILE A 490 -26.54 0.92 9.44
N GLU A 491 -27.69 1.52 9.13
CA GLU A 491 -28.92 0.80 8.83
C GLU A 491 -29.30 1.00 7.36
N LEU A 492 -29.47 -0.10 6.63
CA LEU A 492 -30.05 -0.05 5.29
C LEU A 492 -31.58 0.00 5.36
N ASP A 493 -32.17 0.94 4.61
CA ASP A 493 -33.61 1.06 4.37
C ASP A 493 -33.85 0.99 2.85
N GLY A 494 -33.81 -0.24 2.33
CA GLY A 494 -33.99 -0.56 0.91
C GLY A 494 -32.80 -1.34 0.31
N SER A 495 -33.01 -1.89 -0.88
CA SER A 495 -31.96 -2.63 -1.62
C SER A 495 -30.90 -1.70 -2.18
N MET A 496 -29.66 -2.17 -2.30
CA MET A 496 -28.55 -1.37 -2.83
C MET A 496 -27.67 -2.15 -3.80
N GLU A 497 -27.12 -1.46 -4.79
CA GLU A 497 -26.07 -1.97 -5.67
C GLU A 497 -24.83 -1.06 -5.60
N ALA A 498 -23.63 -1.65 -5.56
CA ALA A 498 -22.35 -0.93 -5.57
C ALA A 498 -21.27 -1.69 -6.36
N TYR A 499 -20.15 -1.04 -6.68
CA TYR A 499 -19.02 -1.76 -7.27
C TYR A 499 -18.33 -2.63 -6.21
N GLU A 500 -17.96 -2.03 -5.09
CA GLU A 500 -17.35 -2.70 -3.95
C GLU A 500 -17.94 -2.16 -2.64
N ILE A 501 -18.12 -3.06 -1.67
CA ILE A 501 -18.47 -2.70 -0.30
C ILE A 501 -17.40 -3.28 0.63
N SER A 502 -16.89 -2.44 1.53
CA SER A 502 -15.98 -2.81 2.60
C SER A 502 -16.57 -2.39 3.94
N ILE A 503 -16.69 -3.34 4.88
CA ILE A 503 -17.06 -3.08 6.27
C ILE A 503 -15.91 -3.55 7.13
N SER A 504 -15.35 -2.65 7.96
CA SER A 504 -14.24 -3.01 8.84
C SER A 504 -14.31 -2.42 10.24
N ASN A 505 -15.38 -1.66 10.53
CA ASN A 505 -15.63 -0.97 11.79
C ASN A 505 -17.15 -0.83 12.03
N GLY A 506 -17.54 -0.52 13.27
CA GLY A 506 -18.92 -0.18 13.65
C GLY A 506 -19.90 -1.34 13.58
N VAL A 507 -21.19 -0.98 13.47
CA VAL A 507 -22.30 -1.92 13.35
C VAL A 507 -22.97 -1.74 11.99
N PHE A 508 -23.16 -2.80 11.22
CA PHE A 508 -23.86 -2.75 9.94
C PHE A 508 -25.07 -3.67 9.93
N ASN A 509 -26.25 -3.12 9.70
CA ASN A 509 -27.52 -3.86 9.62
C ASN A 509 -28.12 -3.74 8.22
N SER A 510 -28.18 -4.85 7.49
CA SER A 510 -28.84 -4.88 6.17
C SER A 510 -30.35 -4.76 6.26
N ASN A 511 -30.93 -5.03 7.45
CA ASN A 511 -32.38 -5.11 7.68
C ASN A 511 -33.12 -6.05 6.70
N GLY A 512 -32.46 -7.12 6.24
CA GLY A 512 -33.02 -8.08 5.29
C GLY A 512 -33.13 -7.56 3.85
N ASN A 513 -32.56 -6.40 3.53
CA ASN A 513 -32.55 -5.85 2.18
C ASN A 513 -31.58 -6.59 1.25
N THR A 514 -31.78 -6.47 -0.06
CA THR A 514 -30.88 -7.03 -1.08
C THR A 514 -29.65 -6.16 -1.24
N ILE A 515 -28.47 -6.78 -1.25
CA ILE A 515 -27.19 -6.10 -1.50
C ILE A 515 -26.54 -6.74 -2.72
N LYS A 516 -26.15 -5.92 -3.69
CA LYS A 516 -25.43 -6.38 -4.88
C LYS A 516 -24.11 -5.67 -5.04
N THR A 517 -23.06 -6.44 -5.33
CA THR A 517 -21.73 -5.91 -5.62
C THR A 517 -21.19 -6.43 -6.95
N TYR A 518 -20.68 -5.53 -7.79
CA TYR A 518 -20.12 -5.89 -9.10
C TYR A 518 -18.69 -6.47 -8.99
N ASN A 519 -17.98 -6.19 -7.90
CA ASN A 519 -16.61 -6.64 -7.66
C ASN A 519 -16.46 -7.49 -6.39
N SER A 520 -16.70 -6.89 -5.22
CA SER A 520 -16.51 -7.60 -3.96
C SER A 520 -17.37 -7.05 -2.82
N PHE A 521 -17.67 -7.93 -1.87
CA PHE A 521 -18.21 -7.59 -0.56
C PHE A 521 -17.22 -8.09 0.50
N LYS A 522 -16.47 -7.16 1.09
CA LYS A 522 -15.36 -7.40 2.01
C LYS A 522 -15.77 -7.09 3.44
N LEU A 523 -15.60 -8.06 4.33
CA LEU A 523 -15.92 -7.95 5.75
C LEU A 523 -14.64 -8.16 6.57
N GLY A 524 -14.03 -7.04 6.99
CA GLY A 524 -12.74 -6.95 7.68
C GLY A 524 -12.88 -7.00 9.19
N LYS A 525 -12.06 -7.82 9.88
CA LYS A 525 -12.03 -7.90 11.35
C LYS A 525 -11.11 -6.84 12.01
N THR A 526 -10.57 -5.90 11.25
CA THR A 526 -9.49 -5.01 11.74
C THR A 526 -9.89 -4.19 12.97
N HIS A 527 -11.16 -3.75 13.05
CA HIS A 527 -11.72 -3.00 14.18
C HIS A 527 -12.95 -3.72 14.78
N ASP A 528 -12.98 -5.05 14.71
CA ASP A 528 -14.02 -5.91 15.30
C ASP A 528 -15.48 -5.44 15.05
N PRO A 529 -15.91 -5.28 13.78
CA PRO A 529 -17.27 -4.82 13.48
C PRO A 529 -18.33 -5.89 13.82
N THR A 530 -19.55 -5.43 14.11
CA THR A 530 -20.75 -6.28 14.21
C THR A 530 -21.57 -6.14 12.93
N ILE A 531 -21.81 -7.23 12.22
CA ILE A 531 -22.48 -7.22 10.91
C ILE A 531 -23.69 -8.16 10.95
N ASP A 532 -24.89 -7.61 10.72
CA ASP A 532 -26.13 -8.36 10.57
C ASP A 532 -26.63 -8.32 9.12
N LEU A 533 -26.53 -9.45 8.44
CA LEU A 533 -27.05 -9.71 7.09
C LEU A 533 -28.25 -10.67 7.11
N SER A 534 -28.85 -10.91 8.27
CA SER A 534 -29.89 -11.92 8.40
C SER A 534 -31.09 -11.61 7.51
N ASN A 535 -31.64 -12.65 6.89
CA ASN A 535 -32.75 -12.58 5.93
C ASN A 535 -32.45 -11.79 4.64
N SER A 536 -31.21 -11.38 4.38
CA SER A 536 -30.84 -10.67 3.14
C SER A 536 -30.58 -11.60 1.96
N SER A 537 -30.72 -11.04 0.76
CA SER A 537 -30.20 -11.61 -0.49
C SER A 537 -28.94 -10.86 -0.92
N ILE A 538 -27.85 -11.59 -1.12
CA ILE A 538 -26.54 -11.02 -1.49
C ILE A 538 -26.14 -11.51 -2.89
N GLU A 539 -25.98 -10.60 -3.84
CA GLU A 539 -25.43 -10.89 -5.17
C GLU A 539 -24.02 -10.33 -5.26
N VAL A 540 -23.02 -11.19 -5.44
CA VAL A 540 -21.63 -10.77 -5.31
C VAL A 540 -20.72 -11.46 -6.32
N LYS A 541 -19.71 -10.74 -6.80
CA LYS A 541 -18.63 -11.36 -7.57
C LYS A 541 -17.59 -12.02 -6.67
N THR A 542 -17.13 -11.32 -5.63
CA THR A 542 -16.18 -11.85 -4.64
C THR A 542 -16.71 -11.70 -3.22
N TRP A 543 -17.05 -12.81 -2.56
CA TRP A 543 -17.45 -12.85 -1.15
C TRP A 543 -16.20 -13.02 -0.28
N PHE A 544 -15.91 -12.05 0.60
CA PHE A 544 -14.67 -11.98 1.36
C PHE A 544 -14.87 -11.63 2.84
N PRO A 545 -15.38 -12.55 3.67
CA PRO A 545 -15.16 -12.47 5.12
C PRO A 545 -13.67 -12.71 5.40
N SER A 546 -13.08 -11.90 6.29
CA SER A 546 -11.62 -11.91 6.54
C SER A 546 -11.16 -12.87 7.64
N SER A 547 -12.08 -13.39 8.44
CA SER A 547 -11.77 -14.22 9.61
C SER A 547 -13.01 -15.03 10.02
N PRO A 548 -12.87 -16.23 10.60
CA PRO A 548 -13.97 -16.98 11.22
C PRO A 548 -14.48 -16.38 12.55
N ASP A 549 -13.73 -15.45 13.14
CA ASP A 549 -14.04 -14.82 14.42
C ASP A 549 -14.73 -13.44 14.24
N LEU A 550 -15.17 -13.11 13.03
CA LEU A 550 -15.93 -11.89 12.76
C LEU A 550 -17.33 -12.03 13.37
N ASP A 551 -17.83 -10.98 14.01
CA ASP A 551 -19.21 -10.95 14.51
C ASP A 551 -20.16 -10.74 13.32
N LEU A 552 -20.46 -11.85 12.62
CA LEU A 552 -21.24 -11.88 11.39
C LEU A 552 -22.47 -12.77 11.57
N ASN A 553 -23.66 -12.14 11.57
CA ASN A 553 -24.93 -12.83 11.50
C ASN A 553 -25.39 -12.97 10.04
N ILE A 554 -25.45 -14.21 9.55
CA ILE A 554 -25.91 -14.58 8.20
C ILE A 554 -27.10 -15.55 8.23
N ASP A 555 -27.90 -15.49 9.30
CA ASP A 555 -29.07 -16.35 9.46
C ASP A 555 -30.09 -16.10 8.35
N GLN A 556 -30.52 -17.18 7.67
CA GLN A 556 -31.45 -17.12 6.55
C GLN A 556 -30.97 -16.25 5.36
N THR A 557 -29.69 -15.91 5.29
CA THR A 557 -29.12 -15.18 4.15
C THR A 557 -29.00 -16.08 2.92
N GLU A 558 -29.29 -15.53 1.74
CA GLU A 558 -29.07 -16.19 0.45
C GLU A 558 -27.93 -15.48 -0.29
N ILE A 559 -26.88 -16.21 -0.69
CA ILE A 559 -25.72 -15.62 -1.38
C ILE A 559 -25.59 -16.20 -2.79
N THR A 560 -25.64 -15.36 -3.81
CA THR A 560 -25.26 -15.71 -5.19
C THR A 560 -23.86 -15.21 -5.48
N CYS A 561 -22.92 -16.12 -5.77
CA CYS A 561 -21.52 -15.79 -6.02
C CYS A 561 -21.09 -16.15 -7.45
N SER A 562 -20.33 -15.25 -8.09
CA SER A 562 -19.92 -15.40 -9.50
C SER A 562 -18.42 -15.52 -9.78
N PHE A 563 -17.54 -15.37 -8.78
CA PHE A 563 -16.10 -15.52 -9.00
C PHE A 563 -15.28 -16.06 -7.82
N ILE A 564 -15.21 -15.40 -6.67
CA ILE A 564 -14.41 -15.90 -5.55
C ILE A 564 -15.26 -15.98 -4.29
N PHE A 565 -15.16 -17.09 -3.56
CA PHE A 565 -15.88 -17.30 -2.32
C PHE A 565 -14.96 -17.81 -1.22
N TYR A 566 -14.79 -17.01 -0.18
CA TYR A 566 -14.10 -17.40 1.05
C TYR A 566 -15.11 -17.87 2.09
N GLY A 567 -14.99 -19.13 2.49
CA GLY A 567 -15.90 -19.79 3.41
C GLY A 567 -15.70 -19.38 4.87
N GLU A 568 -14.43 -19.30 5.31
CA GLU A 568 -14.03 -18.93 6.68
C GLU A 568 -14.78 -19.66 7.80
N ASN A 569 -15.11 -20.94 7.62
CA ASN A 569 -15.81 -21.79 8.61
C ASN A 569 -17.21 -21.30 9.07
N TYR A 570 -17.85 -20.41 8.32
CA TYR A 570 -19.22 -19.99 8.63
C TYR A 570 -20.27 -21.06 8.25
N LEU A 571 -21.43 -20.97 8.90
CA LEU A 571 -22.64 -21.70 8.54
C LEU A 571 -23.52 -20.83 7.63
N TYR A 572 -23.53 -21.16 6.34
CA TYR A 572 -24.33 -20.47 5.34
C TYR A 572 -25.69 -21.15 5.17
N ASN A 573 -26.77 -20.37 5.14
CA ASN A 573 -28.11 -20.91 4.87
C ASN A 573 -28.26 -21.33 3.40
N LYS A 574 -27.93 -20.45 2.45
CA LYS A 574 -28.00 -20.78 1.03
C LYS A 574 -26.88 -20.10 0.23
N VAL A 575 -26.21 -20.87 -0.63
CA VAL A 575 -25.19 -20.37 -1.55
C VAL A 575 -25.44 -20.89 -2.96
N ASP A 576 -25.59 -19.99 -3.92
CA ASP A 576 -25.75 -20.28 -5.34
C ASP A 576 -24.48 -19.84 -6.09
N PHE A 577 -23.73 -20.80 -6.64
CA PHE A 577 -22.57 -20.50 -7.48
C PHE A 577 -22.96 -20.44 -8.95
N ILE A 578 -22.64 -19.32 -9.59
CA ILE A 578 -22.87 -19.07 -11.02
C ILE A 578 -21.54 -18.79 -11.74
N GLY A 579 -21.38 -19.20 -12.99
CA GLY A 579 -20.15 -18.91 -13.75
C GLY A 579 -18.92 -19.67 -13.20
N SER A 580 -17.73 -19.07 -13.26
CA SER A 580 -16.48 -19.72 -12.82
C SER A 580 -16.09 -19.22 -11.43
N ASN A 581 -16.14 -20.10 -10.43
CA ASN A 581 -15.90 -19.79 -9.02
C ASN A 581 -14.61 -20.44 -8.50
N TRP A 582 -13.80 -19.67 -7.79
CA TRP A 582 -12.72 -20.14 -6.93
C TRP A 582 -13.23 -20.18 -5.49
N VAL A 583 -13.25 -21.36 -4.90
CA VAL A 583 -13.86 -21.62 -3.60
C VAL A 583 -12.77 -21.99 -2.60
N TYR A 584 -12.67 -21.21 -1.53
CA TYR A 584 -11.72 -21.40 -0.43
C TYR A 584 -12.51 -21.79 0.82
N GLY A 585 -12.17 -22.94 1.41
CA GLY A 585 -12.84 -23.51 2.57
C GLY A 585 -12.02 -23.37 3.86
N PRO A 586 -12.46 -24.00 4.96
CA PRO A 586 -13.68 -24.83 5.06
C PRO A 586 -14.96 -24.00 5.16
N MET A 587 -16.12 -24.62 4.88
CA MET A 587 -17.45 -23.99 5.05
C MET A 587 -18.55 -25.04 5.24
N ASP A 588 -19.62 -24.67 5.93
CA ASP A 588 -20.85 -25.45 6.08
C ASP A 588 -22.01 -24.72 5.40
N ILE A 589 -22.76 -25.39 4.52
CA ILE A 589 -23.86 -24.78 3.74
C ILE A 589 -25.13 -25.61 3.88
N GLU A 590 -26.25 -25.05 4.29
CA GLU A 590 -27.51 -25.80 4.34
C GLU A 590 -28.01 -26.14 2.93
N ASN A 591 -28.13 -25.15 2.05
CA ASN A 591 -28.61 -25.31 0.69
C ASN A 591 -27.59 -24.78 -0.34
N LEU A 592 -26.90 -25.69 -1.02
CA LEU A 592 -25.89 -25.36 -2.02
C LEU A 592 -26.45 -25.58 -3.45
N THR A 593 -26.26 -24.60 -4.33
CA THR A 593 -26.57 -24.75 -5.76
C THR A 593 -25.32 -24.52 -6.60
N PHE A 594 -25.09 -25.41 -7.55
CA PHE A 594 -24.22 -25.16 -8.69
C PHE A 594 -25.11 -24.93 -9.91
N ALA A 595 -25.19 -23.69 -10.39
CA ALA A 595 -26.03 -23.37 -11.53
C ALA A 595 -25.50 -24.04 -12.82
N PRO A 596 -26.35 -24.33 -13.82
CA PRO A 596 -25.92 -24.86 -15.11
C PRO A 596 -24.77 -24.03 -15.71
N ARG A 597 -23.86 -24.70 -16.43
CA ARG A 597 -22.65 -24.08 -17.03
C ARG A 597 -21.60 -23.56 -16.04
N SER A 598 -21.81 -23.70 -14.73
CA SER A 598 -20.85 -23.20 -13.74
C SER A 598 -19.60 -24.08 -13.66
N GLU A 599 -18.47 -23.46 -13.34
CA GLU A 599 -17.21 -24.10 -13.04
C GLU A 599 -16.85 -23.82 -11.59
N ILE A 600 -16.76 -24.86 -10.76
CA ILE A 600 -16.48 -24.77 -9.34
C ILE A 600 -15.08 -25.32 -9.10
N LEU A 601 -14.12 -24.43 -8.80
CA LEU A 601 -12.72 -24.76 -8.54
C LEU A 601 -12.44 -24.58 -7.05
N ILE A 602 -12.37 -25.69 -6.32
CA ILE A 602 -12.14 -25.69 -4.88
C ILE A 602 -10.63 -25.72 -4.63
N PHE A 603 -10.15 -24.94 -3.67
CA PHE A 603 -8.74 -24.88 -3.33
C PHE A 603 -8.23 -26.25 -2.80
N PRO A 604 -6.98 -26.65 -3.11
CA PRO A 604 -6.43 -27.93 -2.67
C PRO A 604 -6.51 -28.14 -1.16
N GLY A 605 -6.98 -29.31 -0.73
CA GLY A 605 -7.14 -29.66 0.68
C GLY A 605 -8.46 -29.23 1.29
N ASP A 606 -9.16 -28.25 0.69
CA ASP A 606 -10.36 -27.69 1.28
C ASP A 606 -11.60 -28.56 1.09
N THR A 607 -12.52 -28.41 2.04
CA THR A 607 -13.80 -29.13 2.08
C THR A 607 -14.96 -28.15 2.02
N VAL A 608 -15.84 -28.35 1.05
CA VAL A 608 -17.16 -27.70 1.00
C VAL A 608 -18.18 -28.69 1.56
N LYS A 609 -18.68 -28.43 2.77
CA LYS A 609 -19.68 -29.26 3.43
C LYS A 609 -21.07 -28.68 3.21
N PHE A 610 -22.03 -29.55 2.93
CA PHE A 610 -23.42 -29.13 2.72
C PHE A 610 -24.46 -30.15 3.17
N THR A 611 -25.70 -29.69 3.41
CA THR A 611 -26.85 -30.55 3.68
C THR A 611 -27.54 -30.96 2.37
N ASN A 612 -27.94 -29.98 1.56
CA ASN A 612 -28.58 -30.19 0.26
C ASN A 612 -27.70 -29.64 -0.86
N LEU A 613 -27.58 -30.37 -1.97
CA LEU A 613 -26.93 -29.89 -3.20
C LEU A 613 -27.90 -30.01 -4.38
N THR A 614 -28.08 -28.90 -5.09
CA THR A 614 -28.70 -28.87 -6.42
C THR A 614 -27.61 -28.68 -7.47
N ALA A 615 -27.41 -29.68 -8.32
CA ALA A 615 -26.39 -29.66 -9.38
C ALA A 615 -26.95 -30.31 -10.66
N GLU A 616 -27.88 -29.61 -11.32
CA GLU A 616 -28.60 -30.08 -12.51
C GLU A 616 -28.09 -29.37 -13.76
N GLY A 617 -27.08 -29.94 -14.43
CA GLY A 617 -26.57 -29.44 -15.72
C GLY A 617 -27.42 -29.89 -16.91
N THR A 618 -26.96 -29.56 -18.12
CA THR A 618 -27.50 -30.12 -19.36
C THR A 618 -26.36 -30.60 -20.27
N PRO A 619 -26.62 -31.35 -21.37
CA PRO A 619 -25.57 -31.74 -22.30
C PRO A 619 -24.76 -30.57 -22.88
N THR A 620 -25.35 -29.38 -22.98
CA THR A 620 -24.69 -28.17 -23.53
C THR A 620 -24.17 -27.23 -22.45
N ASP A 621 -24.71 -27.32 -21.24
CA ASP A 621 -24.40 -26.46 -20.09
C ASP A 621 -24.06 -27.34 -18.88
N SER A 622 -23.06 -28.21 -19.06
CA SER A 622 -22.57 -29.09 -18.00
C SER A 622 -21.92 -28.29 -16.87
N ILE A 623 -22.00 -28.82 -15.65
CA ILE A 623 -21.41 -28.21 -14.46
C ILE A 623 -20.04 -28.84 -14.23
N LYS A 624 -18.99 -28.02 -14.11
CA LYS A 624 -17.64 -28.50 -13.81
C LYS A 624 -17.36 -28.39 -12.32
N ILE A 625 -16.85 -29.47 -11.73
CA ILE A 625 -16.44 -29.53 -10.32
C ILE A 625 -15.00 -30.03 -10.28
N ALA A 626 -14.09 -29.25 -9.74
CA ALA A 626 -12.69 -29.63 -9.69
C ALA A 626 -11.91 -29.04 -8.53
N SER A 627 -10.77 -29.64 -8.22
CA SER A 627 -9.69 -28.92 -7.52
C SER A 627 -9.11 -27.85 -8.44
N ARG A 628 -8.73 -26.70 -7.86
CA ARG A 628 -8.09 -25.60 -8.59
C ARG A 628 -6.75 -26.02 -9.19
N GLU A 629 -5.95 -26.77 -8.45
CA GLU A 629 -4.65 -27.27 -8.90
C GLU A 629 -4.77 -28.69 -9.45
N LEU A 630 -4.16 -28.95 -10.61
CA LEU A 630 -4.22 -30.26 -11.25
C LEU A 630 -3.47 -31.32 -10.44
N GLY A 631 -4.13 -32.45 -10.18
CA GLY A 631 -3.55 -33.58 -9.43
C GLY A 631 -3.61 -33.45 -7.91
N GLU A 632 -4.00 -32.28 -7.38
CA GLU A 632 -4.24 -32.05 -5.96
C GLU A 632 -5.72 -32.21 -5.63
N ARG A 633 -6.05 -32.72 -4.45
CA ARG A 633 -7.43 -33.11 -4.12
C ARG A 633 -8.18 -31.98 -3.41
N ALA A 634 -9.44 -31.80 -3.78
CA ALA A 634 -10.42 -31.04 -3.02
C ALA A 634 -11.64 -31.91 -2.64
N TYR A 635 -12.46 -31.47 -1.69
CA TYR A 635 -13.49 -32.31 -1.09
C TYR A 635 -14.88 -31.68 -1.13
N LEU A 636 -15.88 -32.51 -1.44
CA LEU A 636 -17.29 -32.24 -1.13
C LEU A 636 -17.72 -33.18 -0.01
N PHE A 637 -18.43 -32.66 0.99
CA PHE A 637 -18.88 -33.45 2.13
C PHE A 637 -20.38 -33.31 2.34
N SER A 638 -21.07 -34.44 2.56
CA SER A 638 -22.43 -34.47 3.11
C SER A 638 -22.59 -35.61 4.11
N GLU A 639 -23.24 -35.32 5.25
CA GLU A 639 -23.29 -36.24 6.40
C GLU A 639 -24.12 -37.50 6.12
N SER A 640 -25.25 -37.38 5.42
CA SER A 640 -26.15 -38.51 5.15
C SER A 640 -27.08 -38.22 3.97
N GLY A 641 -27.81 -39.25 3.51
CA GLY A 641 -28.78 -39.12 2.41
C GLY A 641 -28.21 -39.50 1.04
N THR A 642 -28.86 -39.00 -0.01
CA THR A 642 -28.45 -39.22 -1.41
C THR A 642 -28.33 -37.87 -2.11
N ILE A 643 -27.17 -37.61 -2.69
CA ILE A 643 -26.87 -36.40 -3.46
C ILE A 643 -26.85 -36.77 -4.93
N ASN A 644 -27.82 -36.27 -5.71
CA ASN A 644 -27.88 -36.50 -7.15
C ASN A 644 -27.39 -35.25 -7.88
N GLY A 645 -26.53 -35.44 -8.87
CA GLY A 645 -26.21 -34.41 -9.86
C GLY A 645 -26.29 -34.98 -11.27
N GLU A 646 -26.60 -34.12 -12.23
CA GLU A 646 -26.79 -34.49 -13.62
C GLU A 646 -25.90 -33.66 -14.54
N PHE A 647 -25.32 -34.28 -15.57
CA PHE A 647 -24.43 -33.62 -16.54
C PHE A 647 -23.25 -32.88 -15.89
N LEU A 648 -22.59 -33.55 -14.94
CA LEU A 648 -21.41 -33.05 -14.25
C LEU A 648 -20.11 -33.42 -15.00
N ASN A 649 -19.10 -32.57 -14.91
CA ASN A 649 -17.73 -32.83 -15.33
C ASN A 649 -16.78 -32.71 -14.13
N ILE A 650 -16.35 -33.85 -13.60
CA ILE A 650 -15.66 -33.92 -12.31
C ILE A 650 -14.21 -34.37 -12.49
N ARG A 651 -13.25 -33.64 -11.90
CA ARG A 651 -11.84 -34.06 -11.76
C ARG A 651 -11.30 -33.69 -10.39
N ASP A 652 -10.31 -34.43 -9.89
CA ASP A 652 -9.55 -34.06 -8.68
C ASP A 652 -10.42 -33.72 -7.45
N ASN A 653 -11.62 -34.31 -7.37
CA ASN A 653 -12.59 -34.05 -6.31
C ASN A 653 -13.02 -35.35 -5.64
N HIS A 654 -13.03 -35.34 -4.33
CA HIS A 654 -13.45 -36.46 -3.51
C HIS A 654 -14.75 -36.13 -2.79
N ALA A 655 -15.81 -36.85 -3.12
CA ALA A 655 -17.03 -36.87 -2.33
C ALA A 655 -16.82 -37.75 -1.08
N ILE A 656 -17.00 -37.17 0.09
CA ILE A 656 -16.77 -37.79 1.39
C ILE A 656 -17.99 -37.59 2.31
N GLY A 657 -17.97 -38.24 3.48
CA GLY A 657 -19.08 -38.23 4.44
C GLY A 657 -19.91 -39.53 4.39
N GLY A 658 -21.14 -39.47 4.89
CA GLY A 658 -22.05 -40.62 4.96
C GLY A 658 -23.14 -40.63 3.88
N ALA A 659 -23.25 -39.58 3.07
CA ALA A 659 -24.17 -39.52 1.94
C ALA A 659 -23.70 -40.36 0.75
N THR A 660 -24.65 -40.84 -0.06
CA THR A 660 -24.36 -41.48 -1.35
C THR A 660 -24.41 -40.43 -2.45
N PHE A 661 -23.28 -40.15 -3.09
CA PHE A 661 -23.19 -39.23 -4.22
C PHE A 661 -23.43 -39.98 -5.53
N ILE A 662 -24.29 -39.46 -6.40
CA ILE A 662 -24.68 -40.03 -7.69
C ILE A 662 -24.54 -38.95 -8.76
N ALA A 663 -23.76 -39.23 -9.81
CA ALA A 663 -23.55 -38.36 -10.96
C ALA A 663 -24.12 -39.01 -12.22
N GLU A 664 -25.37 -38.70 -12.54
CA GLU A 664 -26.09 -39.23 -13.70
C GLU A 664 -25.69 -38.45 -14.97
N ASN A 665 -25.62 -39.12 -16.12
CA ASN A 665 -25.27 -38.48 -17.41
C ASN A 665 -23.98 -37.63 -17.37
N SER A 666 -23.06 -37.99 -16.47
CA SER A 666 -21.90 -37.20 -16.09
C SER A 666 -20.59 -37.84 -16.56
N THR A 667 -19.55 -37.01 -16.69
CA THR A 667 -18.17 -37.43 -16.98
C THR A 667 -17.31 -37.24 -15.75
N VAL A 668 -16.66 -38.31 -15.28
CA VAL A 668 -15.75 -38.26 -14.13
C VAL A 668 -14.37 -38.78 -14.52
N ASP A 669 -13.31 -38.09 -14.09
CA ASP A 669 -11.96 -38.63 -14.18
C ASP A 669 -11.76 -39.72 -13.11
N SER A 670 -11.95 -40.97 -13.51
CA SER A 670 -11.81 -42.15 -12.62
C SER A 670 -10.44 -42.28 -11.93
N SER A 671 -9.41 -41.54 -12.36
CA SER A 671 -8.09 -41.57 -11.73
C SER A 671 -7.94 -40.60 -10.56
N SER A 672 -8.81 -39.60 -10.48
CA SER A 672 -8.71 -38.49 -9.52
C SER A 672 -10.02 -38.19 -8.77
N VAL A 673 -11.12 -38.85 -9.14
CA VAL A 673 -12.44 -38.71 -8.51
C VAL A 673 -12.76 -39.91 -7.62
N ILE A 674 -13.15 -39.66 -6.37
CA ILE A 674 -13.53 -40.69 -5.39
C ILE A 674 -14.90 -40.36 -4.80
N GLY A 675 -15.72 -41.38 -4.50
CA GLY A 675 -16.98 -41.23 -3.74
C GLY A 675 -18.25 -40.98 -4.57
N TRP A 676 -18.12 -40.73 -5.87
CA TRP A 676 -19.24 -40.52 -6.80
C TRP A 676 -19.69 -41.83 -7.51
N ASN A 677 -20.99 -42.13 -7.51
CA ASN A 677 -21.62 -43.33 -8.10
C ASN A 677 -22.52 -42.97 -9.33
N GLY A 678 -23.05 -43.95 -10.10
CA GLY A 678 -24.11 -43.68 -11.10
C GLY A 678 -23.70 -43.35 -12.56
N LEU A 679 -22.59 -43.92 -13.05
CA LEU A 679 -21.96 -43.55 -14.32
C LEU A 679 -22.66 -44.09 -15.58
N THR A 680 -22.98 -43.25 -16.57
CA THR A 680 -23.33 -43.69 -17.94
C THR A 680 -22.15 -43.67 -18.90
N SER A 681 -21.06 -42.99 -18.57
CA SER A 681 -19.76 -43.19 -19.22
C SER A 681 -18.60 -42.76 -18.31
N SER A 682 -17.79 -43.72 -17.85
CA SER A 682 -16.48 -43.40 -17.31
C SER A 682 -15.60 -42.97 -18.48
N VAL A 683 -15.52 -41.67 -18.76
CA VAL A 683 -14.43 -41.16 -19.58
C VAL A 683 -13.20 -41.29 -18.70
N LYS A 684 -12.35 -42.30 -18.95
CA LYS A 684 -10.96 -42.18 -18.53
C LYS A 684 -10.51 -40.85 -19.11
N SER A 685 -10.17 -39.89 -18.25
CA SER A 685 -9.44 -38.69 -18.67
C SER A 685 -8.39 -39.17 -19.66
N PRO A 686 -8.34 -38.63 -20.89
CA PRO A 686 -7.45 -39.15 -21.91
C PRO A 686 -6.03 -38.97 -21.40
N ARG A 687 -5.49 -39.99 -20.74
CA ARG A 687 -4.07 -40.26 -20.78
C ARG A 687 -3.76 -40.36 -22.25
N ILE A 688 -3.01 -39.37 -22.70
CA ILE A 688 -2.68 -39.07 -24.08
C ILE A 688 -2.30 -40.36 -24.80
N GLN A 689 -3.22 -40.89 -25.62
CA GLN A 689 -2.96 -42.11 -26.40
C GLN A 689 -2.89 -41.87 -27.91
N ASP A 690 -3.09 -40.64 -28.37
CA ASP A 690 -3.03 -40.31 -29.80
C ASP A 690 -1.88 -39.34 -30.12
N VAL A 691 -0.70 -39.55 -29.53
CA VAL A 691 0.52 -38.93 -30.04
C VAL A 691 1.04 -39.78 -31.20
N LEU A 692 0.76 -39.32 -32.41
CA LEU A 692 1.30 -39.91 -33.62
C LEU A 692 2.66 -39.28 -33.94
N ILE A 693 3.70 -40.12 -33.95
CA ILE A 693 5.04 -39.73 -34.38
C ILE A 693 5.32 -40.35 -35.73
N TYR A 694 5.51 -39.51 -36.74
CA TYR A 694 5.94 -39.96 -38.06
C TYR A 694 7.33 -39.38 -38.35
N PRO A 695 8.36 -40.23 -38.51
CA PRO A 695 9.64 -39.76 -39.04
C PRO A 695 9.47 -39.44 -40.53
N ASN A 696 10.01 -38.32 -41.00
CA ASN A 696 10.30 -38.16 -42.42
C ASN A 696 11.71 -38.74 -42.67
N PRO A 697 11.86 -39.94 -43.29
CA PRO A 697 13.10 -40.72 -43.22
C PRO A 697 14.31 -40.12 -43.95
N ALA A 698 14.20 -38.93 -44.56
CA ALA A 698 15.26 -38.32 -45.35
C ALA A 698 15.67 -36.91 -44.92
N SER A 699 14.95 -36.25 -44.00
CA SER A 699 15.11 -34.80 -43.77
C SER A 699 15.56 -34.41 -42.37
N GLY A 700 15.70 -35.34 -41.42
CA GLY A 700 16.14 -35.00 -40.05
C GLY A 700 15.04 -34.42 -39.16
N PHE A 701 13.79 -34.37 -39.61
CA PHE A 701 12.65 -33.88 -38.84
C PHE A 701 11.67 -34.99 -38.47
N PHE A 702 11.00 -34.82 -37.34
CA PHE A 702 9.80 -35.59 -37.00
C PHE A 702 8.71 -34.66 -36.44
N HIS A 703 7.47 -35.11 -36.56
CA HIS A 703 6.30 -34.37 -36.09
C HIS A 703 5.68 -35.09 -34.90
N ILE A 704 5.21 -34.32 -33.93
CA ILE A 704 4.43 -34.76 -32.78
C ILE A 704 3.05 -34.11 -32.90
N ASN A 705 2.03 -34.92 -33.17
CA ASN A 705 0.65 -34.44 -33.32
C ASN A 705 -0.20 -34.87 -32.13
N GLY A 706 -1.17 -34.05 -31.70
CA GLY A 706 -2.06 -34.34 -30.57
C GLY A 706 -3.46 -33.72 -30.74
N SER A 707 -4.36 -34.00 -29.80
CA SER A 707 -5.73 -33.48 -29.79
C SER A 707 -5.76 -31.96 -29.55
N LYS A 708 -6.76 -31.27 -30.12
CA LYS A 708 -6.89 -29.82 -30.07
C LYS A 708 -7.06 -29.28 -28.64
N GLY A 709 -6.27 -28.27 -28.24
CA GLY A 709 -6.38 -27.58 -26.94
C GLY A 709 -5.48 -28.13 -25.82
N LEU A 710 -4.55 -29.03 -26.14
CA LEU A 710 -3.55 -29.54 -25.20
C LEU A 710 -2.28 -28.67 -25.24
N ASN A 711 -2.06 -27.85 -24.22
CA ASN A 711 -0.83 -27.11 -24.04
C ASN A 711 0.11 -27.93 -23.13
N GLN A 712 1.24 -28.41 -23.66
CA GLN A 712 2.11 -29.36 -22.97
C GLN A 712 3.59 -28.95 -23.06
N ASN A 713 4.36 -29.20 -22.00
CA ASN A 713 5.82 -29.13 -22.05
C ASN A 713 6.37 -30.47 -22.56
N ILE A 714 6.96 -30.47 -23.76
CA ILE A 714 7.51 -31.67 -24.39
C ILE A 714 9.04 -31.65 -24.31
N GLN A 715 9.59 -32.74 -23.78
CA GLN A 715 11.01 -32.98 -23.64
C GLN A 715 11.43 -34.19 -24.47
N VAL A 716 12.56 -34.09 -25.17
CA VAL A 716 13.12 -35.19 -25.95
C VAL A 716 14.49 -35.54 -25.41
N TYR A 717 14.71 -36.81 -25.09
CA TYR A 717 15.94 -37.33 -24.52
C TYR A 717 16.63 -38.30 -25.47
N SER A 718 17.96 -38.33 -25.49
CA SER A 718 18.73 -39.41 -26.12
C SER A 718 18.51 -40.74 -25.40
N ALA A 719 18.82 -41.86 -26.05
CA ALA A 719 18.84 -43.18 -25.40
C ALA A 719 19.77 -43.26 -24.17
N SER A 720 20.76 -42.36 -24.07
CA SER A 720 21.66 -42.22 -22.92
C SER A 720 21.16 -41.25 -21.84
N GLY A 721 19.97 -40.66 -22.02
CA GLY A 721 19.31 -39.82 -21.02
C GLY A 721 19.63 -38.33 -21.09
N PHE A 722 20.35 -37.85 -22.13
CA PHE A 722 20.60 -36.42 -22.31
C PHE A 722 19.40 -35.71 -22.91
N LEU A 723 19.03 -34.54 -22.39
CA LEU A 723 17.97 -33.72 -22.95
C LEU A 723 18.44 -33.08 -24.27
N MET A 724 17.74 -33.40 -25.35
CA MET A 724 17.99 -32.93 -26.71
C MET A 724 17.10 -31.75 -27.10
N HIS A 725 15.89 -31.66 -26.54
CA HIS A 725 14.93 -30.62 -26.87
C HIS A 725 13.91 -30.40 -25.74
N ASN A 726 13.45 -29.16 -25.54
CA ASN A 726 12.45 -28.77 -24.54
C ASN A 726 11.64 -27.57 -25.02
N LEU A 727 10.33 -27.73 -25.20
CA LEU A 727 9.44 -26.65 -25.65
C LEU A 727 8.05 -26.77 -25.02
N ASN A 728 7.44 -25.63 -24.71
CA ASN A 728 6.01 -25.50 -24.42
C ASN A 728 5.26 -25.27 -25.74
N HIS A 729 4.26 -26.10 -26.05
CA HIS A 729 3.53 -25.99 -27.31
C HIS A 729 2.05 -26.37 -27.17
N ASP A 730 1.18 -25.63 -27.85
CA ASP A 730 -0.24 -25.97 -28.04
C ASP A 730 -0.36 -26.94 -29.23
N MET A 731 -0.75 -28.17 -28.93
CA MET A 731 -0.82 -29.26 -29.90
C MET A 731 -2.03 -29.15 -30.84
N GLY A 732 -2.85 -28.09 -30.75
CA GLY A 732 -4.11 -27.94 -31.48
C GLY A 732 -4.09 -27.28 -32.87
N GLY A 733 -2.91 -27.00 -33.45
CA GLY A 733 -2.77 -26.50 -34.82
C GLY A 733 -2.88 -27.59 -35.90
N LYS A 734 -3.24 -27.24 -37.14
CA LYS A 734 -3.32 -28.17 -38.30
C LYS A 734 -1.98 -28.85 -38.66
N GLU A 735 -0.85 -28.38 -38.12
CA GLU A 735 0.49 -28.83 -38.54
C GLU A 735 1.31 -29.59 -37.47
N GLY A 736 0.83 -29.68 -36.22
CA GLY A 736 1.53 -30.31 -35.10
C GLY A 736 2.91 -29.74 -34.77
N LEU A 737 3.56 -30.24 -33.71
CA LEU A 737 4.90 -29.78 -33.31
C LEU A 737 5.96 -30.44 -34.20
N ARG A 738 6.67 -29.63 -34.99
CA ARG A 738 7.84 -30.09 -35.77
C ARG A 738 9.12 -29.96 -34.94
N VAL A 739 9.82 -31.07 -34.76
CA VAL A 739 11.13 -31.09 -34.09
C VAL A 739 12.22 -31.26 -35.15
N ASP A 740 13.19 -30.33 -35.14
CA ASP A 740 14.41 -30.45 -35.95
C ASP A 740 15.46 -31.27 -35.20
N ALA A 741 15.73 -32.45 -35.73
CA ALA A 741 16.74 -33.36 -35.23
C ALA A 741 17.86 -33.56 -36.25
N THR A 742 18.07 -32.63 -37.19
CA THR A 742 19.01 -32.76 -38.32
C THR A 742 20.46 -32.95 -37.87
N ASP A 743 20.83 -32.42 -36.72
CA ASP A 743 22.18 -32.58 -36.14
C ASP A 743 22.29 -33.71 -35.11
N TRP A 744 21.19 -34.40 -34.80
CA TRP A 744 21.20 -35.47 -33.79
C TRP A 744 21.76 -36.78 -34.37
N PRO A 745 22.57 -37.55 -33.63
CA PRO A 745 23.06 -38.85 -34.10
C PRO A 745 21.92 -39.82 -34.46
N ASN A 746 22.17 -40.77 -35.38
CA ASN A 746 21.22 -41.85 -35.62
C ASN A 746 21.05 -42.70 -34.36
N GLY A 747 19.81 -43.01 -33.98
CA GLY A 747 19.52 -43.71 -32.74
C GLY A 747 18.08 -43.58 -32.26
N PHE A 748 17.81 -44.16 -31.08
CA PHE A 748 16.52 -44.02 -30.39
C PHE A 748 16.50 -42.79 -29.49
N TYR A 749 15.35 -42.13 -29.45
CA TYR A 749 15.08 -40.98 -28.59
C TYR A 749 13.77 -41.22 -27.84
N LEU A 750 13.72 -40.75 -26.60
CA LEU A 750 12.54 -40.82 -25.74
C LEU A 750 11.87 -39.45 -25.68
N ILE A 751 10.59 -39.39 -26.01
CA ILE A 751 9.78 -38.18 -25.92
C ILE A 751 8.91 -38.30 -24.68
N ARG A 752 8.91 -37.27 -23.84
CA ARG A 752 8.18 -37.24 -22.58
C ARG A 752 7.54 -35.88 -22.34
N SER A 753 6.33 -35.86 -21.78
CA SER A 753 5.75 -34.63 -21.21
C SER A 753 6.09 -34.49 -19.73
N LEU A 754 6.20 -33.25 -19.24
CA LEU A 754 6.57 -32.96 -17.86
C LEU A 754 5.58 -33.58 -16.85
N ASP A 755 4.29 -33.59 -17.19
CA ASP A 755 3.20 -34.21 -16.40
C ASP A 755 3.19 -35.76 -16.47
N GLY A 756 4.10 -36.37 -17.26
CA GLY A 756 4.22 -37.82 -17.42
C GLY A 756 3.10 -38.47 -18.25
N SER A 757 2.22 -37.67 -18.87
CA SER A 757 1.10 -38.17 -19.66
C SER A 757 1.52 -38.74 -21.04
N ILE A 758 2.68 -38.34 -21.58
CA ILE A 758 3.29 -38.84 -22.82
C ILE A 758 4.61 -39.55 -22.50
N GLN A 759 4.79 -40.75 -23.04
CA GLN A 759 6.08 -41.44 -23.05
C GLN A 759 6.23 -42.33 -24.29
N GLU A 760 6.87 -41.80 -25.33
CA GLU A 760 6.99 -42.47 -26.62
C GLU A 760 8.44 -42.56 -27.10
N LYS A 761 8.73 -43.57 -27.94
CA LYS A 761 10.06 -43.76 -28.52
C LYS A 761 10.04 -43.49 -30.02
N VAL A 762 10.99 -42.68 -30.49
CA VAL A 762 11.22 -42.46 -31.92
C VAL A 762 12.61 -42.96 -32.32
N MET A 763 12.70 -43.61 -33.48
CA MET A 763 13.98 -43.97 -34.08
C MET A 763 14.29 -42.97 -35.20
N ILE A 764 15.48 -42.37 -35.12
CA ILE A 764 16.02 -41.51 -36.18
C ILE A 764 17.09 -42.29 -36.94
N MET A 765 16.84 -42.55 -38.22
CA MET A 765 17.80 -43.14 -39.15
C MET A 765 17.91 -42.26 -40.39
N LYS A 766 18.93 -41.40 -40.40
CA LYS A 766 19.32 -40.61 -41.58
C LYS A 766 20.18 -41.48 -42.50
N LYS A 767 19.96 -41.36 -43.80
CA LYS A 767 20.79 -42.01 -44.83
C LYS A 767 22.16 -41.35 -44.95
#